data_AF-A0A4R3JX82-F1
#
_entry.id   AF-A0A4R3JX82-F1
#
_cell.length_a   1.000
_cell.length_b   1.000
_cell.length_c   1.000
_cell.angle_alpha   90.00
_cell.angle_beta   90.00
_cell.angle_gamma   90.00
#
_symmetry.space_group_name_H-M   'P 1'
#
loop_
_entity.id
_entity.type
_entity.pdbx_description
1 polymer ?
#
loop_
_entity_poly.entity_id
_entity_poly.type
_entity_poly.pdbx_seq_one_letter_code
_entity_poly.pdbx_strand_id
1 'polypeptide(L)'
;MNAASTRETGANPVFVDEAPADEDKLDLLEYWRSIAKRKWPILGFALSVAVVAAVIAFVMTPIYRSTVTLLIEADKSKVVSIEDVYSGVSQNREHFQTQVEILKSREVALKTIAKLKLWERPEYDPRQKKTGAIQGLLEAIGFSSEGKEPVWNEATLAAAIYPKFASQVSIEPVRLSQLVKISVENEDKELAARAANTMARVYIENDLETRFQMTNQASAWLQERLGALRESLTASERALQEYRDRTGMVVAEQAAQSGAGIQIAGAMQRLIDARVRRAEAESAYNQIRNADRNTDLSALPAVLRNPIVAEAKRQESDAERKLSELSQRYGREHPKIVQAEAELQAARENVQRRVDTVVASVTREYEAAKATERTLEGIVSQARGAVQSVNRKEFQLSALEREVEANRQMYDMFMKRAKETHVAGDLQTAVARVVDPAVVSNTPVKPKKQLIVLVAGMLGLLGGALTSLVLDRLDNTLKTTEDVETKLKHPLLTTLPILAKNDAERTSHVFTDEPDSVYAEAIRTARTGVLLSALDAPSRVLVISSSLPGEGKTTFAINLALAHAQTKKTLLLDADMRRPTVAKRLNLAPGSKGLSNFVSGAAELKECVHMVAGTNLAVLGAGTIPPNPLELLLSQKFRDALARLQQVFDIIVIDSPPVELVSDAMVLAEQANGVIYVTKANATPYQLVRKGLARSERAGGRILGIVLNQFDFEHAEKYYGDYSGYSKYDYKSAYGSAYSSAYGSDKTPA
;
A
#
# COMPACT_ATOMS: atom_id res chain seq x y z
N MET A 1 -84.40 48.03 19.99
CA MET A 1 -85.85 47.71 20.02
C MET A 1 -86.18 46.81 18.83
N ASN A 2 -86.64 45.61 19.16
CA ASN A 2 -87.58 44.73 18.48
C ASN A 2 -87.34 44.22 17.03
N ALA A 3 -86.91 42.95 17.00
CA ALA A 3 -87.64 41.77 16.53
C ALA A 3 -88.19 41.67 15.09
N ALA A 4 -87.69 40.67 14.37
CA ALA A 4 -88.47 39.70 13.58
C ALA A 4 -87.55 38.47 13.30
N SER A 5 -87.74 37.34 13.99
CA SER A 5 -88.60 36.20 13.59
C SER A 5 -87.93 35.24 12.59
N THR A 6 -87.27 34.22 13.16
CA THR A 6 -86.84 32.96 12.53
C THR A 6 -88.00 31.95 12.43
N ARG A 7 -88.05 31.19 11.32
CA ARG A 7 -88.61 29.83 11.26
C ARG A 7 -87.97 29.03 10.12
N GLU A 8 -87.67 27.77 10.42
CA GLU A 8 -86.88 26.78 9.68
C GLU A 8 -87.62 26.08 8.52
N THR A 9 -86.87 25.55 7.53
CA THR A 9 -86.73 24.09 7.17
C THR A 9 -86.43 23.89 5.67
N GLY A 10 -85.48 23.01 5.35
CA GLY A 10 -85.25 22.48 3.99
C GLY A 10 -83.79 22.14 3.67
N ALA A 11 -83.37 20.94 4.07
CA ALA A 11 -82.01 20.40 4.01
C ALA A 11 -81.44 20.16 2.60
N ASN A 12 -80.11 20.21 2.46
CA ASN A 12 -79.36 19.44 1.47
C ASN A 12 -78.07 18.89 2.12
N PRO A 13 -77.66 17.66 1.78
CA PRO A 13 -76.82 16.82 2.63
C PRO A 13 -75.35 17.27 2.64
N VAL A 14 -74.77 17.28 3.84
CA VAL A 14 -73.32 17.28 4.04
C VAL A 14 -72.82 15.89 3.66
N PHE A 15 -72.27 15.74 2.46
CA PHE A 15 -71.42 14.60 2.15
C PHE A 15 -70.07 14.83 2.82
N VAL A 16 -69.81 14.02 3.84
CA VAL A 16 -68.49 13.78 4.40
C VAL A 16 -67.73 12.97 3.35
N ASP A 17 -66.78 13.58 2.65
CA ASP A 17 -65.70 12.84 2.03
C ASP A 17 -64.56 12.78 3.05
N GLU A 18 -64.44 11.62 3.68
CA GLU A 18 -63.21 11.19 4.32
C GLU A 18 -62.09 11.28 3.28
N ALA A 19 -61.07 12.11 3.55
CA ALA A 19 -59.85 12.07 2.77
C ALA A 19 -59.28 10.64 2.86
N PRO A 20 -59.10 9.91 1.75
CA PRO A 20 -58.32 8.70 1.81
C PRO A 20 -56.91 9.09 2.25
N ALA A 21 -56.41 8.45 3.29
CA ALA A 21 -55.01 8.48 3.61
C ALA A 21 -54.26 7.89 2.42
N ASP A 22 -53.61 8.76 1.62
CA ASP A 22 -52.63 8.34 0.63
C ASP A 22 -51.47 7.69 1.39
N GLU A 23 -51.55 6.37 1.56
CA GLU A 23 -50.34 5.56 1.70
C GLU A 23 -49.50 5.81 0.44
N ASP A 24 -48.34 6.43 0.61
CA ASP A 24 -47.30 6.60 -0.40
C ASP A 24 -46.87 5.22 -0.96
N LYS A 25 -47.69 4.63 -1.83
CA LYS A 25 -47.29 3.49 -2.63
C LYS A 25 -46.23 4.00 -3.58
N LEU A 26 -44.99 3.54 -3.35
CA LEU A 26 -43.89 3.72 -4.29
C LEU A 26 -44.29 3.10 -5.63
N ASP A 27 -44.88 3.89 -6.53
CA ASP A 27 -45.23 3.47 -7.88
C ASP A 27 -43.94 3.30 -8.68
N LEU A 28 -43.31 2.12 -8.54
CA LEU A 28 -42.13 1.71 -9.32
C LEU A 28 -42.36 1.83 -10.83
N LEU A 29 -43.62 1.71 -11.26
CA LEU A 29 -44.07 1.95 -12.63
C LEU A 29 -43.89 3.42 -13.06
N GLU A 30 -44.13 4.38 -12.18
CA GLU A 30 -43.96 5.81 -12.46
C GLU A 30 -42.47 6.16 -12.65
N TYR A 31 -41.61 5.65 -11.76
CA TYR A 31 -40.15 5.82 -11.87
C TYR A 31 -39.59 5.18 -13.14
N TRP A 32 -40.07 4.00 -13.51
CA TRP A 32 -39.65 3.34 -14.76
C TRP A 32 -40.07 4.13 -16.00
N ARG A 33 -41.30 4.65 -16.04
CA ARG A 33 -41.80 5.49 -17.15
C ARG A 33 -40.98 6.78 -17.28
N SER A 34 -40.63 7.40 -16.16
CA SER A 34 -39.81 8.61 -16.13
C SER A 34 -38.42 8.38 -16.76
N ILE A 35 -37.76 7.29 -16.39
CA ILE A 35 -36.46 6.88 -16.95
C ILE A 35 -36.61 6.51 -18.44
N ALA A 36 -37.64 5.76 -18.80
CA ALA A 36 -37.89 5.32 -20.17
C ALA A 36 -38.14 6.50 -21.13
N LYS A 37 -38.82 7.57 -20.66
CA LYS A 37 -39.08 8.79 -21.43
C LYS A 37 -37.80 9.52 -21.85
N ARG A 38 -36.74 9.47 -21.03
CA ARG A 38 -35.48 10.19 -21.26
C ARG A 38 -34.27 9.27 -21.48
N LYS A 39 -34.47 8.02 -21.88
CA LYS A 39 -33.39 7.04 -22.09
C LYS A 39 -32.28 7.54 -23.04
N TRP A 40 -32.62 8.30 -24.08
CA TRP A 40 -31.64 8.84 -25.03
C TRP A 40 -30.80 9.99 -24.43
N PRO A 41 -31.39 11.01 -23.77
CA PRO A 41 -30.63 11.96 -22.96
C PRO A 41 -29.75 11.32 -21.89
N ILE A 42 -30.25 10.30 -21.17
CA ILE A 42 -29.49 9.58 -20.14
C ILE A 42 -28.27 8.90 -20.75
N LEU A 43 -28.45 8.17 -21.85
CA LEU A 43 -27.36 7.53 -22.59
C LEU A 43 -26.38 8.56 -23.14
N GLY A 44 -26.87 9.70 -23.66
CA GLY A 44 -26.04 10.79 -24.14
C GLY A 44 -25.17 11.42 -23.05
N PHE A 45 -25.73 11.64 -21.86
CA PHE A 45 -24.99 12.14 -20.70
C PHE A 45 -23.96 11.11 -20.19
N ALA A 46 -24.35 9.84 -20.09
CA ALA A 46 -23.43 8.79 -19.70
C ALA A 46 -22.26 8.66 -20.71
N LEU A 47 -22.55 8.76 -22.00
CA LEU A 47 -21.56 8.75 -23.05
C LEU A 47 -20.64 9.97 -22.97
N SER A 48 -21.17 11.18 -22.73
CA SER A 48 -20.34 12.38 -22.61
C SER A 48 -19.39 12.30 -21.40
N VAL A 49 -19.88 11.83 -20.25
CA VAL A 49 -19.06 11.57 -19.05
C VAL A 49 -17.99 10.51 -19.35
N ALA A 50 -18.35 9.42 -20.03
CA ALA A 50 -17.41 8.38 -20.43
C ALA A 50 -16.34 8.90 -21.41
N VAL A 51 -16.71 9.75 -22.36
CA VAL A 51 -15.79 10.40 -23.31
C VAL A 51 -14.84 11.35 -22.58
N VAL A 52 -15.34 12.18 -21.67
CA VAL A 52 -14.50 13.07 -20.85
C VAL A 52 -13.55 12.25 -19.97
N ALA A 53 -14.04 11.19 -19.33
CA ALA A 53 -13.21 10.28 -18.55
C ALA A 53 -12.17 9.55 -19.41
N ALA A 54 -12.51 9.21 -20.65
CA ALA A 54 -11.57 8.65 -21.61
C ALA A 54 -10.48 9.68 -21.93
N VAL A 55 -10.84 10.91 -22.29
CA VAL A 55 -9.88 12.00 -22.56
C VAL A 55 -8.94 12.20 -21.36
N ILE A 56 -9.48 12.30 -20.14
CA ILE A 56 -8.69 12.41 -18.90
C ILE A 56 -7.76 11.20 -18.73
N ALA A 57 -8.27 9.98 -18.91
CA ALA A 57 -7.48 8.75 -18.79
C ALA A 57 -6.40 8.62 -19.87
N PHE A 58 -6.57 9.27 -21.04
CA PHE A 58 -5.55 9.37 -22.09
C PHE A 58 -4.51 10.45 -21.81
N VAL A 59 -4.87 11.52 -21.09
CA VAL A 59 -3.96 12.60 -20.66
C VAL A 59 -3.15 12.23 -19.41
N MET A 60 -3.67 11.36 -18.53
CA MET A 60 -2.96 10.88 -17.35
C MET A 60 -1.60 10.25 -17.71
N THR A 61 -0.58 10.59 -16.94
CA THR A 61 0.77 10.07 -17.15
C THR A 61 0.79 8.54 -16.98
N PRO A 62 1.29 7.79 -17.98
CA PRO A 62 1.42 6.35 -17.88
C PRO A 62 2.53 5.98 -16.88
N ILE A 63 2.23 5.07 -15.96
CA ILE A 63 3.21 4.54 -14.99
C ILE A 63 3.60 3.13 -15.41
N TYR A 64 4.89 2.89 -15.52
CA TYR A 64 5.52 1.64 -15.92
C TYR A 64 6.09 0.94 -14.69
N ARG A 65 5.96 -0.38 -14.67
CA ARG A 65 6.53 -1.23 -13.61
C ARG A 65 7.61 -2.10 -14.22
N SER A 66 8.79 -2.12 -13.60
CA SER A 66 9.87 -3.05 -13.95
C SER A 66 10.27 -3.86 -12.73
N THR A 67 10.52 -5.16 -12.92
CA THR A 67 10.75 -6.10 -11.82
C THR A 67 12.06 -6.83 -12.03
N VAL A 68 12.94 -6.84 -11.02
CA VAL A 68 14.14 -7.68 -10.96
C VAL A 68 13.88 -8.84 -9.99
N THR A 69 14.37 -10.03 -10.34
CA THR A 69 14.31 -11.20 -9.46
C THR A 69 15.70 -11.52 -8.92
N LEU A 70 15.80 -11.53 -7.60
CA LEU A 70 17.00 -11.84 -6.84
C LEU A 70 16.88 -13.23 -6.22
N LEU A 71 17.90 -14.07 -6.34
CA LEU A 71 18.05 -15.28 -5.52
C LEU A 71 18.91 -14.94 -4.31
N ILE A 72 18.43 -15.25 -3.12
CA ILE A 72 19.16 -15.11 -1.86
C ILE A 72 19.53 -16.51 -1.39
N GLU A 73 20.78 -16.91 -1.60
CA GLU A 73 21.25 -18.25 -1.26
C GLU A 73 21.37 -18.40 0.26
N ALA A 74 20.89 -19.53 0.80
CA ALA A 74 21.10 -19.83 2.21
C ALA A 74 22.59 -20.15 2.45
N ASP A 75 23.20 -19.43 3.40
CA ASP A 75 24.62 -19.57 3.73
C ASP A 75 24.90 -21.02 4.13
N LYS A 76 25.66 -21.75 3.31
CA LYS A 76 26.25 -23.03 3.75
C LYS A 76 27.48 -22.64 4.56
N SER A 77 27.31 -22.39 5.85
CA SER A 77 28.44 -22.15 6.76
C SER A 77 29.43 -23.32 6.61
N LYS A 78 30.53 -23.09 5.89
CA LYS A 78 31.68 -23.99 5.84
C LYS A 78 32.53 -23.89 7.13
N VAL A 79 32.10 -23.05 8.06
CA VAL A 79 32.68 -22.94 9.40
C VAL A 79 31.98 -23.97 10.26
N VAL A 80 32.56 -25.17 10.34
CA VAL A 80 32.15 -26.17 11.32
C VAL A 80 32.53 -25.63 12.69
N SER A 81 31.57 -25.02 13.36
CA SER A 81 31.60 -24.82 14.81
C SER A 81 31.44 -26.18 15.46
N ILE A 82 32.16 -26.46 16.55
CA ILE A 82 31.98 -27.71 17.32
C ILE A 82 30.54 -27.83 17.89
N GLU A 83 29.75 -26.76 17.85
CA GLU A 83 28.33 -26.68 18.20
C GLU A 83 27.31 -27.11 17.12
N ASP A 84 27.68 -27.26 15.84
CA ASP A 84 26.69 -27.34 14.73
C ASP A 84 25.96 -28.71 14.55
N VAL A 85 26.01 -29.60 15.54
CA VAL A 85 25.42 -30.95 15.43
C VAL A 85 23.91 -31.01 15.77
N TYR A 86 23.29 -29.93 16.27
CA TYR A 86 21.92 -30.01 16.82
C TYR A 86 20.83 -29.10 16.23
N SER A 87 21.06 -28.28 15.19
CA SER A 87 20.00 -27.39 14.66
C SER A 87 19.87 -27.34 13.14
N GLY A 88 19.63 -28.49 12.52
CA GLY A 88 19.29 -28.55 11.10
C GLY A 88 17.83 -28.16 10.83
N VAL A 89 17.60 -27.25 9.87
CA VAL A 89 16.35 -26.96 9.14
C VAL A 89 15.54 -25.72 9.56
N SER A 90 15.50 -25.27 10.82
CA SER A 90 14.70 -24.07 11.19
C SER A 90 15.38 -22.72 10.86
N GLN A 91 16.72 -22.66 10.85
CA GLN A 91 17.44 -21.39 10.65
C GLN A 91 17.28 -20.80 9.24
N ASN A 92 17.17 -21.63 8.20
CA ASN A 92 17.20 -21.16 6.80
C ASN A 92 16.01 -20.27 6.41
N ARG A 93 14.82 -20.50 6.98
CA ARG A 93 13.62 -19.71 6.66
C ARG A 93 13.63 -18.36 7.36
N GLU A 94 14.09 -18.32 8.60
CA GLU A 94 14.28 -17.08 9.37
C GLU A 94 15.35 -16.22 8.69
N HIS A 95 16.49 -16.79 8.29
CA HIS A 95 17.53 -16.08 7.54
C HIS A 95 17.00 -15.45 6.24
N PHE A 96 16.21 -16.17 5.45
CA PHE A 96 15.64 -15.61 4.21
C PHE A 96 14.71 -14.43 4.49
N GLN A 97 13.86 -14.52 5.52
CA GLN A 97 12.98 -13.41 5.90
C GLN A 97 13.76 -12.19 6.41
N THR A 98 14.81 -12.40 7.21
CA THR A 98 15.70 -11.33 7.65
C THR A 98 16.32 -10.62 6.45
N GLN A 99 16.79 -11.36 5.45
CA GLN A 99 17.37 -10.76 4.24
C GLN A 99 16.35 -9.95 3.42
N VAL A 100 15.09 -10.40 3.35
CA VAL A 100 14.01 -9.63 2.72
C VAL A 100 13.74 -8.31 3.45
N GLU A 101 13.78 -8.29 4.78
CA GLU A 101 13.59 -7.06 5.56
C GLU A 101 14.81 -6.13 5.51
N ILE A 102 16.03 -6.67 5.45
CA ILE A 102 17.25 -5.88 5.17
C ILE A 102 17.15 -5.22 3.79
N LEU A 103 16.65 -5.93 2.78
CA LEU A 103 16.43 -5.37 1.45
C LEU A 103 15.38 -4.24 1.44
N LYS A 104 14.37 -4.30 2.31
CA LYS A 104 13.38 -3.21 2.53
C LYS A 104 13.92 -2.07 3.41
N SER A 105 15.10 -2.22 3.98
CA SER A 105 15.64 -1.23 4.91
C SER A 105 15.85 0.14 4.26
N ARG A 106 15.72 1.17 5.10
CA ARG A 106 15.92 2.55 4.68
C ARG A 106 17.32 2.80 4.10
N GLU A 107 18.34 2.10 4.60
CA GLU A 107 19.72 2.27 4.15
C GLU A 107 19.91 1.86 2.69
N VAL A 108 19.39 0.69 2.29
CA VAL A 108 19.43 0.20 0.91
C VAL A 108 18.70 1.18 -0.02
N ALA A 109 17.54 1.67 0.39
CA ALA A 109 16.79 2.67 -0.37
C ALA A 109 17.56 3.99 -0.52
N LEU A 110 18.15 4.53 0.56
CA LEU A 110 18.94 5.77 0.52
C LEU A 110 20.18 5.64 -0.36
N LYS A 111 20.93 4.53 -0.24
CA LYS A 111 22.08 4.25 -1.12
C LYS A 111 21.66 4.11 -2.58
N THR A 112 20.49 3.52 -2.84
CA THR A 112 19.91 3.43 -4.20
C THR A 112 19.56 4.82 -4.75
N ILE A 113 18.90 5.66 -3.95
CA ILE A 113 18.56 7.04 -4.31
C ILE A 113 19.84 7.84 -4.61
N ALA A 114 20.87 7.67 -3.78
CA ALA A 114 22.15 8.34 -3.95
C ALA A 114 22.91 7.86 -5.20
N LYS A 115 22.97 6.55 -5.44
CA LYS A 115 23.66 5.97 -6.60
C LYS A 115 23.00 6.36 -7.93
N LEU A 116 21.68 6.52 -7.92
CA LEU A 116 20.91 7.00 -9.08
C LEU A 116 20.84 8.53 -9.17
N LYS A 117 21.33 9.24 -8.16
CA LYS A 117 21.23 10.70 -8.00
C LYS A 117 19.84 11.23 -8.35
N LEU A 118 18.79 10.62 -7.76
CA LEU A 118 17.41 10.91 -8.16
C LEU A 118 17.05 12.41 -8.02
N TRP A 119 17.72 13.16 -7.13
CA TRP A 119 17.54 14.61 -6.98
C TRP A 119 17.93 15.44 -8.20
N GLU A 120 18.67 14.90 -9.17
CA GLU A 120 18.96 15.58 -10.45
C GLU A 120 17.75 15.53 -11.40
N ARG A 121 16.77 14.66 -11.13
CA ARG A 121 15.57 14.53 -11.94
C ARG A 121 14.48 15.49 -11.44
N PRO A 122 13.84 16.29 -12.32
CA PRO A 122 12.79 17.23 -11.93
C PRO A 122 11.63 16.59 -11.15
N GLU A 123 11.35 15.32 -11.41
CA GLU A 123 10.28 14.57 -10.72
C GLU A 123 10.56 14.33 -9.22
N TYR A 124 11.83 14.23 -8.83
CA TYR A 124 12.23 13.90 -7.46
C TYR A 124 12.93 15.06 -6.75
N ASP A 125 13.28 16.14 -7.45
CA ASP A 125 13.99 17.26 -6.86
C ASP A 125 13.12 17.99 -5.81
N PRO A 126 13.44 17.88 -4.50
CA PRO A 126 12.66 18.54 -3.45
C PRO A 126 12.85 20.07 -3.45
N ARG A 127 13.81 20.59 -4.23
CA ARG A 127 14.06 22.03 -4.41
C ARG A 127 13.11 22.66 -5.43
N GLN A 128 12.53 21.87 -6.33
CA GLN A 128 11.63 22.32 -7.38
C GLN A 128 10.14 22.18 -7.00
N LYS A 129 9.81 22.23 -5.70
CA LYS A 129 8.44 22.03 -5.18
C LYS A 129 7.40 22.77 -6.04
N LYS A 130 6.58 22.00 -6.77
CA LYS A 130 5.31 22.51 -7.28
C LYS A 130 4.41 22.71 -6.07
N THR A 131 4.21 23.96 -5.67
CA THR A 131 3.31 24.35 -4.58
C THR A 131 1.94 23.73 -4.87
N GLY A 132 1.50 22.80 -4.01
CA GLY A 132 0.16 22.24 -4.12
C GLY A 132 -0.87 23.37 -3.97
N ALA A 133 -1.97 23.31 -4.71
CA ALA A 133 -3.01 24.37 -4.72
C ALA A 133 -3.50 24.76 -3.31
N ILE A 134 -3.49 23.82 -2.36
CA ILE A 134 -3.89 24.03 -0.96
C ILE A 134 -2.83 24.82 -0.18
N GLN A 135 -1.54 24.58 -0.46
CA GLN A 135 -0.43 25.24 0.23
C GLN A 135 -0.24 26.68 -0.27
N GLY A 136 -0.44 26.92 -1.57
CA GLY A 136 -0.52 28.27 -2.12
C GLY A 136 -1.71 29.08 -1.59
N LEU A 137 -2.83 28.42 -1.27
CA LEU A 137 -3.98 29.06 -0.60
C LEU A 137 -3.65 29.44 0.86
N LEU A 138 -2.96 28.56 1.60
CA LEU A 138 -2.52 28.78 2.99
C LEU A 138 -1.48 29.90 3.15
N GLU A 139 -0.55 30.01 2.20
CA GLU A 139 0.41 31.12 2.13
C GLU A 139 -0.29 32.44 1.76
N ALA A 140 -1.28 32.42 0.85
CA ALA A 140 -2.06 33.60 0.46
C ALA A 140 -2.97 34.16 1.58
N ILE A 141 -3.37 33.33 2.55
CA ILE A 141 -4.15 33.72 3.73
C ILE A 141 -3.29 34.01 4.98
N GLY A 142 -1.98 34.19 4.82
CA GLY A 142 -1.09 34.70 5.87
C GLY A 142 -0.65 33.67 6.91
N PHE A 143 -0.88 32.37 6.68
CA PHE A 143 -0.35 31.28 7.51
C PHE A 143 0.95 30.74 6.89
N SER A 144 1.96 31.59 6.74
CA SER A 144 3.31 31.16 6.38
C SER A 144 4.04 30.69 7.65
N SER A 145 4.34 29.40 7.72
CA SER A 145 5.27 28.87 8.74
C SER A 145 6.68 29.27 8.35
N GLU A 146 7.31 30.16 9.13
CA GLU A 146 8.76 30.44 9.08
C GLU A 146 9.55 29.20 9.55
N GLY A 147 9.56 28.16 8.73
CA GLY A 147 10.49 27.04 8.88
C GLY A 147 11.82 27.44 8.25
N LYS A 148 12.91 27.44 9.03
CA LYS A 148 14.28 27.56 8.49
C LYS A 148 14.45 26.65 7.28
N GLU A 149 14.86 27.22 6.15
CA GLU A 149 15.15 26.42 4.95
C GLU A 149 16.20 25.35 5.30
N PRO A 150 15.93 24.08 5.02
CA PRO A 150 16.87 23.02 5.33
C PRO A 150 18.14 23.18 4.47
N VAL A 151 19.31 23.04 5.10
CA VAL A 151 20.57 22.97 4.37
C VAL A 151 20.60 21.67 3.55
N TRP A 152 20.71 21.81 2.24
CA TRP A 152 20.71 20.70 1.30
C TRP A 152 22.10 20.09 1.17
N ASN A 153 22.26 18.92 1.76
CA ASN A 153 23.40 18.02 1.56
C ASN A 153 22.88 16.76 0.86
N GLU A 154 23.77 15.96 0.25
CA GLU A 154 23.36 14.72 -0.45
C GLU A 154 22.50 13.80 0.43
N ALA A 155 22.86 13.68 1.72
CA ALA A 155 22.11 12.89 2.69
C ALA A 155 20.70 13.46 2.99
N THR A 156 20.57 14.79 3.10
CA THR A 156 19.26 15.43 3.38
C THR A 156 18.36 15.43 2.14
N LEU A 157 18.94 15.55 0.94
CA LEU A 157 18.24 15.37 -0.33
C LEU A 157 17.72 13.94 -0.50
N ALA A 158 18.57 12.93 -0.28
CA ALA A 158 18.16 11.53 -0.35
C ALA A 158 17.06 11.20 0.67
N ALA A 159 17.17 11.74 1.89
CA ALA A 159 16.17 11.56 2.93
C ALA A 159 14.81 12.21 2.60
N ALA A 160 14.81 13.37 1.93
CA ALA A 160 13.58 14.03 1.48
C ALA A 160 12.87 13.27 0.33
N ILE A 161 13.65 12.60 -0.52
CA ILE A 161 13.13 11.79 -1.65
C ILE A 161 12.61 10.42 -1.19
N TYR A 162 13.19 9.88 -0.12
CA TYR A 162 12.91 8.53 0.37
C TYR A 162 11.41 8.18 0.47
N PRO A 163 10.51 9.01 1.02
CA PRO A 163 9.10 8.64 1.12
C PRO A 163 8.43 8.40 -0.24
N LYS A 164 8.75 9.26 -1.23
CA LYS A 164 8.23 9.12 -2.60
C LYS A 164 8.80 7.86 -3.25
N PHE A 165 10.11 7.65 -3.18
CA PHE A 165 10.76 6.48 -3.75
C PHE A 165 10.27 5.17 -3.09
N ALA A 166 10.19 5.12 -1.76
CA ALA A 166 9.71 3.95 -1.02
C ALA A 166 8.27 3.56 -1.42
N SER A 167 7.38 4.54 -1.66
CA SER A 167 6.00 4.27 -2.12
C SER A 167 5.91 3.65 -3.53
N GLN A 168 6.97 3.81 -4.33
CA GLN A 168 7.05 3.30 -5.70
C GLN A 168 7.74 1.93 -5.77
N VAL A 169 8.37 1.48 -4.69
CA VAL A 169 9.07 0.20 -4.61
C VAL A 169 8.18 -0.83 -3.89
N SER A 170 7.97 -1.99 -4.51
CA SER A 170 7.36 -3.17 -3.88
C SER A 170 8.38 -4.32 -3.85
N ILE A 171 8.59 -4.91 -2.68
CA ILE A 171 9.49 -6.05 -2.47
C ILE A 171 8.65 -7.23 -1.96
N GLU A 172 8.52 -8.25 -2.79
CA GLU A 172 7.64 -9.39 -2.55
C GLU A 172 8.44 -10.71 -2.62
N PRO A 173 8.51 -11.49 -1.53
CA PRO A 173 9.11 -12.82 -1.56
C PRO A 173 8.22 -13.80 -2.33
N VAL A 174 8.82 -14.64 -3.17
CA VAL A 174 8.11 -15.67 -3.92
C VAL A 174 7.90 -16.90 -3.02
N ARG A 175 6.62 -17.26 -2.81
CA ARG A 175 6.23 -18.38 -1.94
C ARG A 175 6.97 -19.67 -2.29
N LEU A 176 7.40 -20.40 -1.26
CA LEU A 176 8.10 -21.69 -1.36
C LEU A 176 9.40 -21.63 -2.18
N SER A 177 10.08 -20.48 -2.21
CA SER A 177 11.36 -20.30 -2.89
C SER A 177 12.28 -19.32 -2.15
N GLN A 178 13.55 -19.27 -2.56
CA GLN A 178 14.54 -18.27 -2.12
C GLN A 178 14.61 -17.06 -3.05
N LEU A 179 13.56 -16.83 -3.84
CA LEU A 179 13.48 -15.73 -4.80
C LEU A 179 12.72 -14.54 -4.22
N VAL A 180 13.23 -13.34 -4.49
CA VAL A 180 12.58 -12.07 -4.11
C VAL A 180 12.41 -11.22 -5.36
N LYS A 181 11.20 -10.70 -5.56
CA LYS A 181 10.88 -9.77 -6.65
C LYS A 181 10.91 -8.35 -6.13
N ILE A 182 11.75 -7.52 -6.73
CA ILE A 182 11.82 -6.08 -6.46
C ILE A 182 11.19 -5.37 -7.66
N SER A 183 10.04 -4.74 -7.46
CA SER A 183 9.31 -4.01 -8.49
C SER A 183 9.36 -2.52 -8.23
N VAL A 184 9.70 -1.71 -9.24
CA VAL A 184 9.69 -0.25 -9.15
C VAL A 184 8.71 0.34 -10.16
N GLU A 185 7.86 1.25 -9.70
CA GLU A 185 6.89 1.98 -10.50
C GLU A 185 7.35 3.41 -10.79
N ASN A 186 7.43 3.79 -12.07
CA ASN A 186 7.88 5.13 -12.47
C ASN A 186 7.20 5.61 -13.78
N GLU A 187 7.15 6.91 -14.00
CA GLU A 187 6.70 7.52 -15.27
C GLU A 187 7.73 7.27 -16.39
N ASP A 188 9.02 7.35 -16.07
CA ASP A 188 10.11 6.97 -16.97
C ASP A 188 10.35 5.44 -16.92
N LYS A 189 10.09 4.80 -18.06
CA LYS A 189 10.25 3.35 -18.27
C LYS A 189 11.67 2.88 -17.99
N GLU A 190 12.66 3.66 -18.41
CA GLU A 190 14.06 3.32 -18.23
C GLU A 190 14.47 3.49 -16.77
N LEU A 191 13.99 4.54 -16.11
CA LEU A 191 14.26 4.77 -14.71
C LEU A 191 13.68 3.67 -13.83
N ALA A 192 12.48 3.16 -14.11
CA ALA A 192 11.91 2.01 -13.40
C ALA A 192 12.84 0.79 -13.46
N ALA A 193 13.32 0.42 -14.64
CA ALA A 193 14.22 -0.72 -14.83
C ALA A 193 15.60 -0.48 -14.19
N ARG A 194 16.18 0.71 -14.40
CA ARG A 194 17.45 1.11 -13.79
C ARG A 194 17.36 1.11 -12.27
N ALA A 195 16.26 1.61 -11.70
CA ALA A 195 16.07 1.68 -10.26
C ALA A 195 15.93 0.30 -9.62
N ALA A 196 15.12 -0.58 -10.21
CA ALA A 196 14.98 -1.97 -9.76
C ALA A 196 16.34 -2.70 -9.76
N ASN A 197 17.06 -2.65 -10.89
CA ASN A 197 18.39 -3.28 -11.02
C ASN A 197 19.42 -2.65 -10.08
N THR A 198 19.37 -1.34 -9.88
CA THR A 198 20.32 -0.64 -9.01
C THR A 198 20.05 -0.94 -7.55
N MET A 199 18.78 -1.08 -7.14
CA MET A 199 18.44 -1.52 -5.78
C MET A 199 18.96 -2.93 -5.49
N ALA A 200 18.80 -3.86 -6.45
CA ALA A 200 19.37 -5.21 -6.32
C ALA A 200 20.91 -5.17 -6.21
N ARG A 201 21.58 -4.38 -7.05
CA ARG A 201 23.04 -4.19 -6.98
C ARG A 201 23.50 -3.56 -5.67
N VAL A 202 22.83 -2.51 -5.22
CA VAL A 202 23.16 -1.83 -3.96
C VAL A 202 23.00 -2.77 -2.78
N TYR A 203 21.98 -3.63 -2.77
CA TYR A 203 21.86 -4.66 -1.73
C TYR A 203 23.02 -5.66 -1.76
N ILE A 204 23.36 -6.18 -2.95
CA ILE A 204 24.50 -7.11 -3.12
C ILE A 204 25.82 -6.46 -2.67
N GLU A 205 26.08 -5.23 -3.13
CA GLU A 205 27.28 -4.47 -2.77
C GLU A 205 27.32 -4.15 -1.28
N ASN A 206 26.19 -3.80 -0.66
CA ASN A 206 26.10 -3.50 0.76
C ASN A 206 26.35 -4.72 1.63
N ASP A 207 25.81 -5.89 1.26
CA ASP A 207 26.07 -7.15 1.95
C ASP A 207 27.55 -7.54 1.83
N LEU A 208 28.12 -7.45 0.62
CA LEU A 208 29.54 -7.73 0.39
C LEU A 208 30.44 -6.78 1.19
N GLU A 209 30.16 -5.48 1.19
CA GLU A 209 30.91 -4.50 1.98
C GLU A 209 30.82 -4.79 3.49
N THR A 210 29.63 -5.13 4.00
CA THR A 210 29.45 -5.47 5.42
C THR A 210 30.25 -6.71 5.79
N ARG A 211 30.24 -7.74 4.94
CA ARG A 211 31.04 -8.96 5.12
C ARG A 211 32.54 -8.70 5.00
N PHE A 212 32.94 -7.84 4.09
CA PHE A 212 34.32 -7.41 3.92
C PHE A 212 34.81 -6.68 5.17
N GLN A 213 34.03 -5.75 5.72
CA GLN A 213 34.34 -5.06 6.97
C GLN A 213 34.45 -6.01 8.15
N MET A 214 33.50 -6.95 8.32
CA MET A 214 33.57 -7.96 9.39
C MET A 214 34.81 -8.85 9.25
N THR A 215 35.15 -9.27 8.02
CA THR A 215 36.34 -10.10 7.74
C THR A 215 37.64 -9.34 7.98
N ASN A 216 37.70 -8.07 7.58
CA ASN A 216 38.86 -7.21 7.83
C ASN A 216 39.06 -6.93 9.32
N GLN A 217 37.98 -6.69 10.08
CA GLN A 217 38.05 -6.54 11.53
C GLN A 217 38.57 -7.83 12.19
N ALA A 218 38.06 -9.00 11.78
CA ALA A 218 38.55 -10.29 12.27
C ALA A 218 40.02 -10.53 11.89
N SER A 219 40.42 -10.16 10.67
CA SER A 219 41.81 -10.25 10.21
C SER A 219 42.74 -9.34 11.01
N ALA A 220 42.33 -8.09 11.27
CA ALA A 220 43.07 -7.13 12.08
C ALA A 220 43.28 -7.65 13.51
N TRP A 221 42.22 -8.19 14.13
CA TRP A 221 42.30 -8.81 15.45
C TRP A 221 43.24 -10.03 15.48
N LEU A 222 43.18 -10.90 14.46
CA LEU A 222 44.10 -12.04 14.33
C LEU A 222 45.56 -11.61 14.14
N GLN A 223 45.80 -10.55 13.36
CA GLN A 223 47.14 -10.00 13.14
C GLN A 223 47.73 -9.40 14.41
N GLU A 224 46.95 -8.61 15.15
CA GLU A 224 47.36 -8.07 16.46
C GLU A 224 47.73 -9.20 17.43
N ARG A 225 46.87 -10.24 17.51
CA ARG A 225 47.12 -11.40 18.36
C ARG A 225 48.36 -12.19 17.93
N LEU A 226 48.59 -12.34 16.63
CA LEU A 226 49.79 -12.97 16.08
C LEU A 226 51.06 -12.19 16.40
N GLY A 227 51.00 -10.85 16.42
CA GLY A 227 52.11 -10.00 16.88
C GLY A 227 52.49 -10.31 18.32
N ALA A 228 51.50 -10.30 19.23
CA ALA A 228 51.71 -10.61 20.64
C ALA A 228 52.23 -12.04 20.88
N LEU A 229 51.72 -13.03 20.12
CA LEU A 229 52.20 -14.41 20.19
C LEU A 229 53.63 -14.55 19.65
N ARG A 230 53.99 -13.82 18.59
CA ARG A 230 55.35 -13.78 18.06
C ARG A 230 56.34 -13.19 19.06
N GLU A 231 55.98 -12.09 19.72
CA GLU A 231 56.80 -11.50 20.78
C GLU A 231 57.00 -12.48 21.93
N SER A 232 55.92 -13.14 22.36
CA SER A 232 55.96 -14.14 23.44
C SER A 232 56.83 -15.36 23.05
N LEU A 233 56.73 -15.86 21.82
CA LEU A 233 57.58 -16.93 21.30
C LEU A 233 59.05 -16.49 21.20
N THR A 234 59.32 -15.28 20.70
CA THR A 234 60.68 -14.75 20.59
C THR A 234 61.30 -14.55 21.98
N ALA A 235 60.51 -14.09 22.95
CA ALA A 235 60.95 -13.94 24.33
C ALA A 235 61.27 -15.29 24.98
N SER A 236 60.42 -16.31 24.80
CA SER A 236 60.69 -17.66 25.32
C SER A 236 61.86 -18.33 24.60
N GLU A 237 62.01 -18.15 23.28
CA GLU A 237 63.16 -18.65 22.50
C GLU A 237 64.46 -17.97 22.92
N ARG A 238 64.45 -16.64 23.15
CA ARG A 238 65.62 -15.91 23.68
C ARG A 238 65.96 -16.38 25.09
N ALA A 239 64.98 -16.56 25.97
CA ALA A 239 65.21 -17.08 27.32
C ALA A 239 65.83 -18.48 27.28
N LEU A 240 65.35 -19.36 26.40
CA LEU A 240 65.93 -20.69 26.16
C LEU A 240 67.37 -20.58 25.63
N GLN A 241 67.63 -19.70 24.67
CA GLN A 241 68.95 -19.54 24.06
C GLN A 241 69.97 -18.95 25.05
N GLU A 242 69.61 -17.89 25.78
CA GLU A 242 70.46 -17.33 26.84
C GLU A 242 70.77 -18.38 27.91
N TYR A 243 69.79 -19.21 28.24
CA TYR A 243 69.99 -20.29 29.19
C TYR A 243 70.96 -21.36 28.65
N ARG A 244 70.83 -21.75 27.37
CA ARG A 244 71.76 -22.65 26.69
C ARG A 244 73.17 -22.08 26.60
N ASP A 245 73.31 -20.79 26.28
CA ASP A 245 74.60 -20.10 26.18
C ASP A 245 75.29 -20.00 27.55
N ARG A 246 74.54 -19.62 28.61
CA ARG A 246 75.06 -19.56 29.98
C ARG A 246 75.47 -20.92 30.53
N THR A 247 74.80 -21.99 30.12
CA THR A 247 75.03 -23.35 30.65
C THR A 247 75.92 -24.21 29.76
N GLY A 248 76.14 -23.82 28.50
CA GLY A 248 76.89 -24.61 27.51
C GLY A 248 76.18 -25.89 27.04
N MET A 249 74.87 -26.02 27.29
CA MET A 249 74.09 -27.26 27.07
C MET A 249 73.61 -27.45 25.62
N VAL A 250 74.45 -27.17 24.63
CA VAL A 250 74.06 -27.22 23.21
C VAL A 250 74.16 -28.64 22.62
N VAL A 251 74.93 -29.55 23.24
CA VAL A 251 75.24 -30.90 22.69
C VAL A 251 75.27 -32.00 23.77
N ALA A 252 74.93 -31.67 25.03
CA ALA A 252 75.29 -32.49 26.19
C ALA A 252 74.15 -33.36 26.76
N GLU A 253 72.98 -33.40 26.13
CA GLU A 253 71.79 -34.07 26.68
C GLU A 253 72.00 -35.59 26.83
N GLN A 254 72.58 -36.25 25.83
CA GLN A 254 72.91 -37.68 25.90
C GLN A 254 74.31 -37.98 26.47
N ALA A 255 75.27 -37.05 26.34
CA ALA A 255 76.66 -37.28 26.74
C ALA A 255 76.91 -37.07 28.25
N ALA A 256 76.21 -36.12 28.89
CA ALA A 256 76.42 -35.81 30.30
C ALA A 256 75.78 -36.86 31.24
N GLN A 257 74.58 -37.35 30.89
CA GLN A 257 73.88 -38.37 31.68
C GLN A 257 74.56 -39.74 31.62
N SER A 258 75.06 -40.12 30.44
CA SER A 258 75.73 -41.41 30.24
C SER A 258 77.17 -41.40 30.79
N GLY A 259 77.94 -40.33 30.55
CA GLY A 259 79.35 -40.26 30.97
C GLY A 259 79.53 -40.12 32.49
N ALA A 260 78.81 -39.20 33.14
CA ALA A 260 79.00 -38.93 34.57
C ALA A 260 78.41 -40.04 35.45
N GLY A 261 77.28 -40.64 35.04
CA GLY A 261 76.69 -41.80 35.72
C GLY A 261 77.61 -43.03 35.71
N ILE A 262 78.21 -43.34 34.55
CA ILE A 262 79.18 -44.44 34.41
C ILE A 262 80.45 -44.15 35.23
N GLN A 263 80.92 -42.90 35.25
CA GLN A 263 82.09 -42.52 36.05
C GLN A 263 81.84 -42.62 37.56
N ILE A 264 80.65 -42.23 38.05
CA ILE A 264 80.28 -42.43 39.47
C ILE A 264 80.22 -43.91 39.79
N ALA A 265 79.55 -44.72 38.98
CA ALA A 265 79.45 -46.16 39.20
C ALA A 265 80.86 -46.82 39.22
N GLY A 266 81.72 -46.45 38.28
CA GLY A 266 83.11 -46.92 38.23
C GLY A 266 83.97 -46.44 39.41
N ALA A 267 83.83 -45.18 39.84
CA ALA A 267 84.56 -44.64 40.98
C ALA A 267 84.08 -45.24 42.31
N MET A 268 82.78 -45.48 42.45
CA MET A 268 82.20 -46.21 43.58
C MET A 268 82.74 -47.63 43.67
N GLN A 269 82.82 -48.35 42.54
CA GLN A 269 83.39 -49.69 42.52
C GLN A 269 84.86 -49.69 42.95
N ARG A 270 85.68 -48.76 42.42
CA ARG A 270 87.09 -48.61 42.82
C ARG A 270 87.24 -48.24 44.29
N LEU A 271 86.35 -47.40 44.82
CA LEU A 271 86.33 -47.04 46.25
C LEU A 271 86.04 -48.25 47.13
N ILE A 272 85.09 -49.10 46.72
CA ILE A 272 84.80 -50.37 47.39
C ILE A 272 86.07 -51.25 47.40
N ASP A 273 86.73 -51.42 46.26
CA ASP A 273 87.96 -52.21 46.17
C ASP A 273 89.10 -51.64 47.03
N ALA A 274 89.27 -50.31 47.04
CA ALA A 274 90.27 -49.64 47.86
C ALA A 274 89.99 -49.76 49.36
N ARG A 275 88.72 -49.74 49.77
CA ARG A 275 88.30 -50.00 51.16
C ARG A 275 88.67 -51.41 51.61
N VAL A 276 88.46 -52.40 50.74
CA VAL A 276 88.86 -53.79 51.02
C VAL A 276 90.37 -53.88 51.19
N ARG A 277 91.17 -53.32 50.26
CA ARG A 277 92.64 -53.33 50.37
C ARG A 277 93.16 -52.59 51.59
N ARG A 278 92.55 -51.45 51.96
CA ARG A 278 92.89 -50.74 53.18
C ARG A 278 92.59 -51.58 54.41
N ALA A 279 91.44 -52.25 54.47
CA ALA A 279 91.08 -53.11 55.59
C ALA A 279 92.07 -54.28 55.76
N GLU A 280 92.53 -54.90 54.66
CA GLU A 280 93.56 -55.95 54.68
C GLU A 280 94.90 -55.43 55.20
N ALA A 281 95.38 -54.32 54.66
CA ALA A 281 96.64 -53.69 55.09
C ALA A 281 96.58 -53.16 56.52
N GLU A 282 95.43 -52.63 56.94
CA GLU A 282 95.16 -52.18 58.31
C GLU A 282 95.22 -53.33 59.31
N SER A 283 94.66 -54.49 58.94
CA SER A 283 94.74 -55.70 59.76
C SER A 283 96.19 -56.15 59.94
N ALA A 284 96.98 -56.19 58.87
CA ALA A 284 98.41 -56.54 58.93
C ALA A 284 99.23 -55.53 59.76
N TYR A 285 98.98 -54.23 59.57
CA TYR A 285 99.63 -53.17 60.35
C TYR A 285 99.27 -53.22 61.84
N ASN A 286 98.01 -53.44 62.18
CA ASN A 286 97.55 -53.55 63.57
C ASN A 286 98.14 -54.77 64.28
N GLN A 287 98.34 -55.90 63.59
CA GLN A 287 99.02 -57.06 64.15
C GLN A 287 100.48 -56.76 64.54
N ILE A 288 101.17 -55.92 63.75
CA ILE A 288 102.54 -55.47 64.06
C ILE A 288 102.54 -54.44 65.17
N ARG A 289 101.64 -53.44 65.12
CA ARG A 289 101.56 -52.36 66.11
C ARG A 289 101.18 -52.84 67.51
N ASN A 290 100.33 -53.87 67.59
CA ASN A 290 99.85 -54.42 68.86
C ASN A 290 100.78 -55.49 69.44
N ALA A 291 101.90 -55.82 68.78
CA ALA A 291 102.91 -56.72 69.32
C ALA A 291 103.70 -56.01 70.45
N ASP A 292 103.92 -56.71 71.57
CA ASP A 292 104.68 -56.18 72.70
C ASP A 292 106.16 -55.96 72.34
N ARG A 293 106.85 -55.04 73.03
CA ARG A 293 108.26 -54.72 72.74
C ARG A 293 109.23 -55.91 72.86
N ASN A 294 108.82 -56.98 73.55
CA ASN A 294 109.60 -58.21 73.72
C ASN A 294 109.12 -59.35 72.80
N THR A 295 108.11 -59.14 71.97
CA THR A 295 107.62 -60.15 71.03
C THR A 295 108.54 -60.23 69.82
N ASP A 296 108.98 -61.44 69.47
CA ASP A 296 109.73 -61.67 68.24
C ASP A 296 108.86 -61.36 67.02
N LEU A 297 109.13 -60.21 66.39
CA LEU A 297 108.42 -59.72 65.21
C LEU A 297 108.55 -60.69 64.02
N SER A 298 109.56 -61.57 64.01
CA SER A 298 109.75 -62.59 62.97
C SER A 298 108.74 -63.74 63.07
N ALA A 299 108.07 -63.89 64.21
CA ALA A 299 107.04 -64.92 64.44
C ALA A 299 105.60 -64.46 64.11
N LEU A 300 105.39 -63.16 63.86
CA LEU A 300 104.06 -62.63 63.55
C LEU A 300 103.54 -63.16 62.21
N PRO A 301 102.27 -63.61 62.10
CA PRO A 301 101.72 -64.14 60.85
C PRO A 301 101.85 -63.19 59.65
N ALA A 302 101.69 -61.88 59.86
CA ALA A 302 101.83 -60.86 58.82
C ALA A 302 103.27 -60.75 58.27
N VAL A 303 104.28 -60.99 59.11
CA VAL A 303 105.71 -60.85 58.76
C VAL A 303 106.28 -62.19 58.28
N LEU A 304 105.92 -63.29 58.95
CA LEU A 304 106.34 -64.65 58.62
C LEU A 304 105.82 -65.13 57.26
N ARG A 305 104.62 -64.71 56.85
CA ARG A 305 104.06 -65.02 55.53
C ARG A 305 104.82 -64.35 54.39
N ASN A 306 105.65 -63.34 54.66
CA ASN A 306 106.46 -62.73 53.63
C ASN A 306 107.61 -63.67 53.23
N PRO A 307 107.74 -64.06 51.94
CA PRO A 307 108.76 -65.00 51.48
C PRO A 307 110.19 -64.60 51.85
N ILE A 308 110.47 -63.30 51.96
CA ILE A 308 111.79 -62.75 52.28
C ILE A 308 112.17 -63.07 53.73
N VAL A 309 111.22 -62.96 54.67
CA VAL A 309 111.46 -63.29 56.09
C VAL A 309 111.46 -64.80 56.27
N ALA A 310 110.57 -65.53 55.60
CA ALA A 310 110.53 -66.99 55.66
C ALA A 310 111.84 -67.64 55.17
N GLU A 311 112.44 -67.11 54.10
CA GLU A 311 113.73 -67.58 53.59
C GLU A 311 114.89 -67.18 54.50
N ALA A 312 114.90 -65.94 55.01
CA ALA A 312 115.92 -65.52 55.97
C ALA A 312 115.88 -66.37 57.25
N LYS A 313 114.68 -66.72 57.74
CA LYS A 313 114.50 -67.58 58.92
C LYS A 313 114.96 -69.01 58.65
N ARG A 314 114.74 -69.54 57.44
CA ARG A 314 115.32 -70.83 57.02
C ARG A 314 116.85 -70.81 57.08
N GLN A 315 117.48 -69.75 56.56
CA GLN A 315 118.94 -69.60 56.60
C GLN A 315 119.47 -69.48 58.03
N GLU A 316 118.75 -68.79 58.92
CA GLU A 316 119.07 -68.74 60.35
C GLU A 316 119.01 -70.14 60.97
N SER A 317 117.92 -70.89 60.73
CA SER A 317 117.78 -72.26 61.23
C SER A 317 118.85 -73.21 60.67
N ASP A 318 119.27 -73.02 59.41
CA ASP A 318 120.35 -73.81 58.79
C ASP A 318 121.71 -73.51 59.44
N ALA A 319 122.01 -72.23 59.68
CA ALA A 319 123.23 -71.81 60.37
C ALA A 319 123.25 -72.29 61.84
N GLU A 320 122.10 -72.26 62.52
CA GLU A 320 121.95 -72.73 63.90
C GLU A 320 122.15 -74.25 64.00
N ARG A 321 121.59 -75.01 63.04
CA ARG A 321 121.83 -76.45 62.92
C ARG A 321 123.31 -76.75 62.68
N LYS A 322 123.97 -76.02 61.78
CA LYS A 322 125.40 -76.18 61.49
C LYS A 322 126.29 -75.89 62.71
N LEU A 323 125.96 -74.86 63.49
CA LEU A 323 126.62 -74.56 64.77
C LEU A 323 126.40 -75.69 65.79
N SER A 324 125.16 -76.17 65.93
CA SER A 324 124.80 -77.26 66.84
C SER A 324 125.59 -78.55 66.52
N GLU A 325 125.69 -78.94 65.24
CA GLU A 325 126.47 -80.10 64.80
C GLU A 325 127.99 -79.95 65.08
N LEU A 326 128.56 -78.76 64.83
CA LEU A 326 129.98 -78.50 65.07
C LEU A 326 130.31 -78.42 66.57
N SER A 327 129.39 -77.92 67.40
CA SER A 327 129.54 -77.81 68.86
C SER A 327 129.65 -79.16 69.58
N GLN A 328 129.10 -80.23 69.00
CA GLN A 328 129.20 -81.57 69.54
C GLN A 328 130.58 -82.21 69.31
N ARG A 329 131.34 -81.76 68.29
CA ARG A 329 132.63 -82.36 67.90
C ARG A 329 133.85 -81.54 68.31
N TYR A 330 133.71 -80.22 68.42
CA TYR A 330 134.84 -79.31 68.66
C TYR A 330 134.60 -78.47 69.92
N GLY A 331 135.67 -78.11 70.63
CA GLY A 331 135.59 -77.22 71.79
C GLY A 331 135.28 -75.76 71.40
N ARG A 332 134.76 -74.96 72.35
CA ARG A 332 134.25 -73.60 72.10
C ARG A 332 135.25 -72.64 71.43
N GLU A 333 136.55 -72.80 71.66
CA GLU A 333 137.60 -71.93 71.08
C GLU A 333 138.09 -72.39 69.69
N HIS A 334 137.52 -73.46 69.13
CA HIS A 334 137.98 -73.98 67.84
C HIS A 334 137.60 -73.03 66.69
N PRO A 335 138.51 -72.71 65.74
CA PRO A 335 138.25 -71.75 64.67
C PRO A 335 136.97 -72.02 63.86
N LYS A 336 136.62 -73.30 63.64
CA LYS A 336 135.38 -73.69 62.94
C LYS A 336 134.08 -73.37 63.72
N ILE A 337 134.11 -73.36 65.06
CA ILE A 337 132.95 -72.96 65.87
C ILE A 337 132.80 -71.44 65.83
N VAL A 338 133.89 -70.70 66.00
CA VAL A 338 133.88 -69.23 65.89
C VAL A 338 133.35 -68.79 64.51
N GLN A 339 133.73 -69.49 63.44
CA GLN A 339 133.17 -69.26 62.11
C GLN A 339 131.67 -69.55 62.03
N ALA A 340 131.20 -70.67 62.60
CA ALA A 340 129.78 -71.02 62.61
C ALA A 340 128.93 -70.09 63.51
N GLU A 341 129.47 -69.63 64.64
CA GLU A 341 128.85 -68.61 65.50
C GLU A 341 128.74 -67.27 64.76
N ALA A 342 129.78 -66.86 64.03
CA ALA A 342 129.74 -65.69 63.17
C ALA A 342 128.73 -65.83 62.01
N GLU A 343 128.62 -67.02 61.40
CA GLU A 343 127.61 -67.32 60.37
C GLU A 343 126.17 -67.24 60.95
N LEU A 344 125.92 -67.81 62.13
CA LEU A 344 124.61 -67.71 62.80
C LEU A 344 124.27 -66.27 63.19
N GLN A 345 125.24 -65.52 63.72
CA GLN A 345 125.06 -64.12 64.07
C GLN A 345 124.75 -63.28 62.82
N ALA A 346 125.47 -63.50 61.71
CA ALA A 346 125.20 -62.85 60.44
C ALA A 346 123.80 -63.22 59.88
N ALA A 347 123.37 -64.48 60.05
CA ALA A 347 122.04 -64.92 59.65
C ALA A 347 120.93 -64.29 60.52
N ARG A 348 121.12 -64.18 61.84
CA ARG A 348 120.23 -63.46 62.77
C ARG A 348 120.10 -61.98 62.41
N GLU A 349 121.21 -61.31 62.16
CA GLU A 349 121.22 -59.92 61.72
C GLU A 349 120.57 -59.73 60.34
N ASN A 350 120.67 -60.73 59.45
CA ASN A 350 119.95 -60.73 58.18
C ASN A 350 118.44 -60.86 58.41
N VAL A 351 117.98 -61.78 59.28
CA VAL A 351 116.56 -61.91 59.65
C VAL A 351 116.02 -60.60 60.19
N GLN A 352 116.70 -59.96 61.14
CA GLN A 352 116.24 -58.69 61.71
C GLN A 352 116.12 -57.60 60.64
N ARG A 353 117.14 -57.44 59.77
CA ARG A 353 117.08 -56.48 58.66
C ARG A 353 115.92 -56.77 57.69
N ARG A 354 115.63 -58.05 57.41
CA ARG A 354 114.50 -58.44 56.55
C ARG A 354 113.16 -58.17 57.24
N VAL A 355 113.04 -58.46 58.53
CA VAL A 355 111.86 -58.17 59.34
C VAL A 355 111.58 -56.67 59.37
N ASP A 356 112.59 -55.83 59.66
CA ASP A 356 112.44 -54.37 59.66
C ASP A 356 112.02 -53.84 58.28
N THR A 357 112.57 -54.43 57.20
CA THR A 357 112.19 -54.10 55.82
C THR A 357 110.71 -54.42 55.55
N VAL A 358 110.21 -55.57 56.02
CA VAL A 358 108.82 -56.01 55.84
C VAL A 358 107.87 -55.23 56.74
N VAL A 359 108.23 -54.94 57.99
CA VAL A 359 107.43 -54.07 58.87
C VAL A 359 107.28 -52.67 58.26
N ALA A 360 108.37 -52.13 57.72
CA ALA A 360 108.34 -50.86 57.00
C ALA A 360 107.52 -50.96 55.71
N SER A 361 107.51 -52.12 55.00
CA SER A 361 106.68 -52.30 53.81
C SER A 361 105.20 -52.37 54.14
N VAL A 362 104.79 -53.12 55.17
CA VAL A 362 103.39 -53.22 55.62
C VAL A 362 102.87 -51.87 56.09
N THR A 363 103.68 -51.10 56.82
CA THR A 363 103.32 -49.73 57.24
C THR A 363 103.09 -48.82 56.03
N ARG A 364 104.01 -48.85 55.05
CA ARG A 364 103.85 -48.09 53.80
C ARG A 364 102.63 -48.55 52.99
N GLU A 365 102.34 -49.84 52.95
CA GLU A 365 101.17 -50.40 52.26
C GLU A 365 99.85 -49.93 52.90
N TYR A 366 99.75 -49.91 54.23
CA TYR A 366 98.57 -49.36 54.92
C TYR A 366 98.38 -47.86 54.65
N GLU A 367 99.45 -47.07 54.77
CA GLU A 367 99.39 -45.63 54.49
C GLU A 367 99.02 -45.34 53.04
N ALA A 368 99.57 -46.11 52.10
CA ALA A 368 99.24 -46.01 50.68
C ALA A 368 97.77 -46.39 50.40
N ALA A 369 97.27 -47.48 51.01
CA ALA A 369 95.88 -47.91 50.84
C ALA A 369 94.89 -46.88 51.44
N LYS A 370 95.21 -46.31 52.60
CA LYS A 370 94.41 -45.25 53.25
C LYS A 370 94.40 -43.93 52.45
N ALA A 371 95.54 -43.55 51.87
CA ALA A 371 95.61 -42.40 50.98
C ALA A 371 94.80 -42.62 49.70
N THR A 372 94.83 -43.83 49.14
CA THR A 372 94.06 -44.21 47.95
C THR A 372 92.55 -44.15 48.21
N GLU A 373 92.07 -44.69 49.33
CA GLU A 373 90.66 -44.60 49.74
C GLU A 373 90.19 -43.14 49.83
N ARG A 374 90.91 -42.29 50.58
CA ARG A 374 90.56 -40.86 50.72
C ARG A 374 90.49 -40.14 49.37
N THR A 375 91.43 -40.46 48.48
CA THR A 375 91.44 -39.91 47.12
C THR A 375 90.19 -40.32 46.34
N LEU A 376 89.82 -41.60 46.41
CA LEU A 376 88.62 -42.12 45.74
C LEU A 376 87.32 -41.59 46.36
N GLU A 377 87.25 -41.39 47.67
CA GLU A 377 86.12 -40.71 48.33
C GLU A 377 85.96 -39.27 47.84
N GLY A 378 87.08 -38.55 47.68
CA GLY A 378 87.10 -37.21 47.09
C GLY A 378 86.56 -37.20 45.65
N ILE A 379 87.01 -38.14 44.81
CA ILE A 379 86.56 -38.30 43.43
C ILE A 379 85.05 -38.58 43.37
N VAL A 380 84.55 -39.49 44.21
CA VAL A 380 83.12 -39.84 44.27
C VAL A 380 82.27 -38.64 44.70
N SER A 381 82.68 -37.89 45.72
CA SER A 381 81.98 -36.70 46.20
C SER A 381 81.91 -35.61 45.12
N GLN A 382 83.04 -35.38 44.44
CA GLN A 382 83.13 -34.43 43.33
C GLN A 382 82.21 -34.84 42.17
N ALA A 383 82.22 -36.12 41.80
CA ALA A 383 81.38 -36.64 40.72
C ALA A 383 79.88 -36.52 41.06
N ARG A 384 79.48 -36.78 42.33
CA ARG A 384 78.09 -36.60 42.80
C ARG A 384 77.63 -35.15 42.73
N GLY A 385 78.47 -34.21 43.15
CA GLY A 385 78.21 -32.77 43.05
C GLY A 385 78.05 -32.30 41.60
N ALA A 386 78.89 -32.82 40.69
CA ALA A 386 78.78 -32.55 39.27
C ALA A 386 77.43 -33.01 38.69
N VAL A 387 76.99 -34.25 38.97
CA VAL A 387 75.71 -34.78 38.46
C VAL A 387 74.50 -33.99 38.98
N GLN A 388 74.47 -33.63 40.27
CA GLN A 388 73.37 -32.82 40.81
C GLN A 388 73.27 -31.44 40.15
N SER A 389 74.41 -30.82 39.84
CA SER A 389 74.45 -29.54 39.14
C SER A 389 73.96 -29.64 37.69
N VAL A 390 74.24 -30.76 37.01
CA VAL A 390 73.76 -31.04 35.64
C VAL A 390 72.25 -31.25 35.64
N ASN A 391 71.71 -32.09 36.54
CA ASN A 391 70.27 -32.37 36.60
C ASN A 391 69.43 -31.11 36.89
N ARG A 392 69.90 -30.23 37.78
CA ARG A 392 69.22 -28.94 38.03
C ARG A 392 69.17 -28.09 36.77
N LYS A 393 70.27 -28.06 36.02
CA LYS A 393 70.35 -27.29 34.79
C LYS A 393 69.44 -27.87 33.70
N GLU A 394 69.34 -29.19 33.60
CA GLU A 394 68.47 -29.89 32.65
C GLU A 394 66.97 -29.69 32.93
N PHE A 395 66.54 -29.72 34.20
CA PHE A 395 65.13 -29.49 34.53
C PHE A 395 64.64 -28.10 34.08
N GLN A 396 65.47 -27.07 34.30
CA GLN A 396 65.16 -25.71 33.90
C GLN A 396 65.24 -25.55 32.37
N LEU A 397 66.15 -26.25 31.69
CA LEU A 397 66.17 -26.35 30.22
C LEU A 397 64.84 -26.89 29.69
N SER A 398 64.39 -28.03 30.22
CA SER A 398 63.14 -28.69 29.82
C SER A 398 61.90 -27.82 30.06
N ALA A 399 61.89 -27.02 31.13
CA ALA A 399 60.80 -26.08 31.39
C ALA A 399 60.72 -24.97 30.31
N LEU A 400 61.87 -24.40 29.94
CA LEU A 400 61.96 -23.38 28.89
C LEU A 400 61.62 -23.97 27.51
N GLU A 401 62.03 -25.21 27.22
CA GLU A 401 61.67 -25.90 25.98
C GLU A 401 60.17 -26.13 25.85
N ARG A 402 59.48 -26.55 26.93
CA ARG A 402 58.01 -26.68 26.93
C ARG A 402 57.30 -25.35 26.71
N GLU A 403 57.81 -24.27 27.30
CA GLU A 403 57.24 -22.92 27.12
C GLU A 403 57.39 -22.44 25.67
N VAL A 404 58.56 -22.65 25.06
CA VAL A 404 58.79 -22.40 23.63
C VAL A 404 57.82 -23.21 22.76
N GLU A 405 57.67 -24.50 23.03
CA GLU A 405 56.80 -25.37 22.24
C GLU A 405 55.31 -24.99 22.36
N ALA A 406 54.83 -24.64 23.56
CA ALA A 406 53.47 -24.17 23.76
C ALA A 406 53.19 -22.86 23.00
N ASN A 407 54.11 -21.89 23.08
CA ASN A 407 54.00 -20.63 22.35
C ASN A 407 54.05 -20.86 20.82
N ARG A 408 54.88 -21.81 20.35
CA ARG A 408 54.97 -22.18 18.94
C ARG A 408 53.66 -22.79 18.43
N GLN A 409 53.07 -23.72 19.16
CA GLN A 409 51.79 -24.35 18.77
C GLN A 409 50.64 -23.33 18.69
N MET A 410 50.55 -22.41 19.65
CA MET A 410 49.55 -21.33 19.58
C MET A 410 49.81 -20.41 18.40
N TYR A 411 51.07 -20.01 18.17
CA TYR A 411 51.44 -19.19 17.03
C TYR A 411 51.07 -19.87 15.71
N ASP A 412 51.39 -21.15 15.53
CA ASP A 412 51.10 -21.90 14.31
C ASP A 412 49.59 -22.08 14.08
N MET A 413 48.81 -22.34 15.14
CA MET A 413 47.36 -22.43 15.06
C MET A 413 46.74 -21.09 14.61
N PHE A 414 47.13 -19.98 15.24
CA PHE A 414 46.65 -18.66 14.86
C PHE A 414 47.14 -18.25 13.48
N MET A 415 48.35 -18.65 13.09
CA MET A 415 48.92 -18.39 11.76
C MET A 415 48.12 -19.13 10.69
N LYS A 416 47.76 -20.39 10.95
CA LYS A 416 46.90 -21.17 10.07
C LYS A 416 45.53 -20.51 9.94
N ARG A 417 44.90 -20.10 11.05
CA ARG A 417 43.62 -19.39 11.02
C ARG A 417 43.70 -18.05 10.29
N ALA A 418 44.76 -17.27 10.49
CA ALA A 418 44.96 -16.02 9.77
C ALA A 418 45.12 -16.26 8.26
N LYS A 419 45.87 -17.28 7.83
CA LYS A 419 45.97 -17.67 6.41
C LYS A 419 44.63 -18.12 5.83
N GLU A 420 43.87 -18.94 6.57
CA GLU A 420 42.53 -19.38 6.15
C GLU A 420 41.55 -18.19 6.02
N THR A 421 41.51 -17.29 7.01
CA THR A 421 40.68 -16.07 6.98
C THR A 421 41.10 -15.11 5.88
N HIS A 422 42.40 -14.98 5.61
CA HIS A 422 42.90 -14.14 4.52
C HIS A 422 42.45 -14.68 3.14
N VAL A 423 42.65 -15.98 2.89
CA VAL A 423 42.17 -16.63 1.65
C VAL A 423 40.65 -16.61 1.53
N ALA A 424 39.92 -16.77 2.64
CA ALA A 424 38.46 -16.65 2.65
C ALA A 424 38.00 -15.20 2.42
N GLY A 425 38.74 -14.21 2.92
CA GLY A 425 38.51 -12.79 2.66
C GLY A 425 38.69 -12.42 1.19
N ASP A 426 39.59 -13.10 0.48
CA ASP A 426 39.76 -12.92 -0.97
C ASP A 426 38.63 -13.60 -1.79
N LEU A 427 37.99 -14.64 -1.24
CA LEU A 427 36.92 -15.42 -1.88
C LEU A 427 35.52 -15.03 -1.40
N GLN A 428 35.21 -13.73 -1.30
CA GLN A 428 33.86 -13.30 -0.95
C GLN A 428 32.88 -13.54 -2.11
N THR A 429 32.01 -14.55 -1.96
CA THR A 429 30.88 -14.77 -2.86
C THR A 429 29.66 -14.02 -2.35
N ALA A 430 29.02 -13.24 -3.23
CA ALA A 430 27.76 -12.59 -2.90
C ALA A 430 26.68 -13.63 -2.54
N VAL A 431 26.01 -13.45 -1.40
CA VAL A 431 24.87 -14.28 -0.95
C VAL A 431 23.71 -14.20 -1.92
N ALA A 432 23.59 -13.05 -2.57
CA ALA A 432 22.53 -12.79 -3.51
C ALA A 432 23.07 -12.59 -4.92
N ARG A 433 22.36 -13.16 -5.89
CA ARG A 433 22.63 -12.97 -7.31
C ARG A 433 21.37 -12.63 -8.06
N VAL A 434 21.50 -11.77 -9.06
CA VAL A 434 20.41 -11.44 -9.96
C VAL A 434 20.14 -12.64 -10.85
N VAL A 435 18.95 -13.21 -10.77
CA VAL A 435 18.51 -14.32 -11.62
C VAL A 435 17.89 -13.79 -12.90
N ASP A 436 17.04 -12.78 -12.75
CA ASP A 436 16.33 -12.16 -13.87
C ASP A 436 16.42 -10.63 -13.73
N PRO A 437 17.24 -9.94 -14.53
CA PRO A 437 17.39 -8.49 -14.46
C PRO A 437 16.10 -7.78 -14.89
N ALA A 438 15.80 -6.63 -14.27
CA ALA A 438 14.67 -5.82 -14.68
C ALA A 438 14.86 -5.30 -16.11
N VAL A 439 13.97 -5.68 -17.00
CA VAL A 439 13.87 -5.15 -18.38
C VAL A 439 12.89 -3.99 -18.44
N VAL A 440 13.07 -3.09 -19.42
CA VAL A 440 12.19 -1.94 -19.63
C VAL A 440 10.81 -2.44 -20.09
N SER A 441 9.78 -2.20 -19.27
CA SER A 441 8.41 -2.54 -19.62
C SER A 441 7.83 -1.53 -20.61
N ASN A 442 7.37 -2.01 -21.77
CA ASN A 442 6.75 -1.17 -22.79
C ASN A 442 5.26 -0.90 -22.54
N THR A 443 4.65 -1.65 -21.62
CA THR A 443 3.22 -1.55 -21.29
C THR A 443 3.01 -0.85 -19.95
N PRO A 444 2.21 0.23 -19.89
CA PRO A 444 1.91 0.90 -18.63
C PRO A 444 0.97 0.05 -17.77
N VAL A 445 1.25 -0.02 -16.46
CA VAL A 445 0.43 -0.74 -15.49
C VAL A 445 -0.70 0.15 -14.95
N LYS A 446 -0.48 1.47 -14.91
CA LYS A 446 -1.47 2.47 -14.51
C LYS A 446 -1.46 3.66 -15.48
N PRO A 447 -2.60 4.35 -15.64
CA PRO A 447 -3.93 4.02 -15.15
C PRO A 447 -4.60 2.89 -15.97
N LYS A 448 -5.51 2.12 -15.35
CA LYS A 448 -6.33 1.13 -16.05
C LYS A 448 -7.44 1.83 -16.83
N LYS A 449 -7.10 2.36 -18.01
CA LYS A 449 -7.96 3.23 -18.84
C LYS A 449 -9.38 2.66 -19.03
N GLN A 450 -9.49 1.37 -19.36
CA GLN A 450 -10.77 0.70 -19.55
C GLN A 450 -11.64 0.69 -18.28
N LEU A 451 -11.02 0.45 -17.12
CA LEU A 451 -11.74 0.44 -15.83
C LEU A 451 -12.26 1.84 -15.49
N ILE A 452 -11.45 2.88 -15.71
CA ILE A 452 -11.86 4.28 -15.45
C ILE A 452 -13.05 4.67 -16.32
N VAL A 453 -12.99 4.38 -17.62
CA VAL A 453 -14.09 4.70 -18.56
C VAL A 453 -15.36 3.93 -18.20
N LEU A 454 -15.23 2.65 -17.83
CA LEU A 454 -16.37 1.82 -17.43
C LEU A 454 -17.05 2.35 -16.16
N VAL A 455 -16.27 2.68 -15.13
CA VAL A 455 -16.80 3.23 -13.87
C VAL A 455 -17.43 4.60 -14.11
N ALA A 456 -16.77 5.48 -14.88
CA ALA A 456 -17.30 6.80 -15.21
C ALA A 456 -18.61 6.72 -16.02
N GLY A 457 -18.69 5.81 -16.99
CA GLY A 457 -19.91 5.57 -17.76
C GLY A 457 -21.06 5.05 -16.89
N MET A 458 -20.78 4.15 -15.95
CA MET A 458 -21.78 3.65 -15.00
C MET A 458 -22.29 4.74 -14.07
N LEU A 459 -21.39 5.57 -13.53
CA LEU A 459 -21.77 6.75 -12.72
C LEU A 459 -22.54 7.77 -13.56
N GLY A 460 -22.18 7.96 -14.83
CA GLY A 460 -22.92 8.79 -15.77
C GLY A 460 -24.35 8.29 -16.01
N LEU A 461 -24.55 6.99 -16.16
CA LEU A 461 -25.90 6.40 -16.29
C LEU A 461 -26.74 6.65 -15.03
N LEU A 462 -26.16 6.43 -13.85
CA LEU A 462 -26.84 6.64 -12.58
C LEU A 462 -27.20 8.12 -12.38
N GLY A 463 -26.25 9.03 -12.63
CA GLY A 463 -26.47 10.47 -12.55
C GLY A 463 -27.51 10.97 -13.57
N GLY A 464 -27.48 10.43 -14.79
CA GLY A 464 -28.47 10.72 -15.83
C GLY A 464 -29.88 10.25 -15.43
N ALA A 465 -30.01 9.03 -14.90
CA ALA A 465 -31.28 8.51 -14.41
C ALA A 465 -31.84 9.36 -13.26
N LEU A 466 -31.00 9.71 -12.29
CA LEU A 466 -31.40 10.56 -11.16
C LEU A 466 -31.83 11.95 -11.62
N THR A 467 -31.09 12.55 -12.55
CA THR A 467 -31.45 13.85 -13.16
C THR A 467 -32.78 13.76 -13.91
N SER A 468 -33.05 12.65 -14.61
CA SER A 468 -34.33 12.41 -15.28
C SER A 468 -35.49 12.43 -14.30
N LEU A 469 -35.37 11.75 -13.15
CA LEU A 469 -36.40 11.72 -12.12
C LEU A 469 -36.66 13.12 -11.54
N VAL A 470 -35.61 13.89 -11.28
CA VAL A 470 -35.72 15.26 -10.78
C VAL A 470 -36.40 16.17 -11.80
N LEU A 471 -36.00 16.09 -13.08
CA LEU A 471 -36.61 16.90 -14.13
C LEU A 471 -38.08 16.57 -14.36
N ASP A 472 -38.50 15.32 -14.14
CA ASP A 472 -39.90 14.92 -14.25
C ASP A 472 -40.72 15.42 -13.06
N ARG A 473 -40.13 15.43 -11.85
CA ARG A 473 -40.74 16.02 -10.64
C ARG A 473 -40.86 17.55 -10.73
N LEU A 474 -39.99 18.22 -11.48
CA LEU A 474 -40.05 19.67 -11.71
C LEU A 474 -41.05 20.06 -12.82
N ASP A 475 -41.56 19.10 -13.59
CA ASP A 475 -42.51 19.35 -14.67
C ASP A 475 -43.94 19.51 -14.14
N ASN A 476 -44.31 20.75 -13.85
CA ASN A 476 -45.59 21.15 -13.27
C ASN A 476 -46.67 21.46 -14.33
N THR A 477 -46.63 20.83 -15.50
CA THR A 477 -47.63 21.04 -16.57
C THR A 477 -48.86 20.13 -16.41
N LEU A 478 -49.96 20.45 -17.10
CA LEU A 478 -51.16 19.61 -17.18
C LEU A 478 -51.01 18.62 -18.35
N LYS A 479 -51.02 17.32 -18.04
CA LYS A 479 -50.68 16.25 -19.00
C LYS A 479 -51.82 15.29 -19.27
N THR A 480 -52.76 15.15 -18.34
CA THR A 480 -53.95 14.27 -18.47
C THR A 480 -55.25 15.02 -18.18
N THR A 481 -56.38 14.35 -18.37
CA THR A 481 -57.71 14.87 -18.03
C THR A 481 -57.92 14.92 -16.52
N GLU A 482 -57.41 13.91 -15.81
CA GLU A 482 -57.45 13.80 -14.36
C GLU A 482 -56.64 14.92 -13.71
N ASP A 483 -55.54 15.35 -14.34
CA ASP A 483 -54.76 16.51 -13.89
C ASP A 483 -55.60 17.78 -13.77
N VAL A 484 -56.59 17.98 -14.66
CA VAL A 484 -57.45 19.16 -14.63
C VAL A 484 -58.35 19.12 -13.40
N GLU A 485 -59.00 17.99 -13.15
CA GLU A 485 -59.93 17.84 -12.03
C GLU A 485 -59.20 17.81 -10.68
N THR A 486 -58.10 17.06 -10.59
CA THR A 486 -57.33 16.90 -9.35
C THR A 486 -56.50 18.13 -9.00
N LYS A 487 -55.74 18.70 -9.95
CA LYS A 487 -54.81 19.81 -9.68
C LYS A 487 -55.49 21.18 -9.71
N LEU A 488 -56.52 21.36 -10.54
CA LEU A 488 -57.22 22.65 -10.67
C LEU A 488 -58.54 22.72 -9.91
N LYS A 489 -59.16 21.58 -9.55
CA LYS A 489 -60.45 21.53 -8.83
C LYS A 489 -61.60 22.20 -9.56
N HIS A 490 -61.58 22.16 -10.90
CA HIS A 490 -62.66 22.66 -11.76
C HIS A 490 -63.04 21.61 -12.79
N PRO A 491 -64.29 21.62 -13.28
CA PRO A 491 -64.74 20.66 -14.26
C PRO A 491 -64.00 20.82 -15.59
N LEU A 492 -63.61 19.70 -16.17
CA LEU A 492 -63.16 19.65 -17.55
C LEU A 492 -64.36 19.75 -18.49
N LEU A 493 -64.37 20.75 -19.37
CA LEU A 493 -65.44 20.96 -20.34
C LEU A 493 -65.25 20.08 -21.58
N THR A 494 -64.03 20.02 -22.11
CA THR A 494 -63.65 19.15 -23.24
C THR A 494 -62.12 19.09 -23.39
N THR A 495 -61.63 18.08 -24.11
CA THR A 495 -60.24 18.00 -24.58
C THR A 495 -60.20 18.18 -26.10
N LEU A 496 -59.30 19.02 -26.60
CA LEU A 496 -59.15 19.25 -28.04
C LEU A 496 -57.85 18.62 -28.54
N PRO A 497 -57.90 17.77 -29.58
CA PRO A 497 -56.70 17.16 -30.14
C PRO A 497 -55.75 18.21 -30.70
N ILE A 498 -54.45 17.91 -30.66
CA ILE A 498 -53.46 18.66 -31.42
C ILE A 498 -53.78 18.53 -32.91
N LEU A 499 -54.00 19.67 -33.56
CA LEU A 499 -54.19 19.72 -35.00
C LEU A 499 -52.81 19.70 -35.68
N ALA A 500 -52.69 18.96 -36.79
CA ALA A 500 -51.50 19.01 -37.63
C ALA A 500 -51.21 20.48 -38.02
N LYS A 501 -49.92 20.85 -38.11
CA LYS A 501 -49.49 22.23 -38.40
C LYS A 501 -49.97 22.69 -39.79
N ASN A 502 -51.22 23.13 -39.84
CA ASN A 502 -51.86 23.76 -40.97
C ASN A 502 -52.06 25.25 -40.67
N ASP A 503 -52.28 26.04 -41.72
CA ASP A 503 -52.49 27.47 -41.63
C ASP A 503 -53.52 27.85 -40.57
N ALA A 504 -53.26 28.95 -39.84
CA ALA A 504 -54.13 29.44 -38.77
C ALA A 504 -55.58 29.70 -39.24
N GLU A 505 -55.75 29.99 -40.53
CA GLU A 505 -57.04 30.12 -41.20
C GLU A 505 -57.78 28.78 -41.27
N ARG A 506 -57.14 27.71 -41.74
CA ARG A 506 -57.73 26.35 -41.78
C ARG A 506 -58.12 25.85 -40.39
N THR A 507 -57.28 26.09 -39.38
CA THR A 507 -57.60 25.66 -37.99
C THR A 507 -58.81 26.39 -37.39
N SER A 508 -59.21 27.53 -37.94
CA SER A 508 -60.33 28.33 -37.42
C SER A 508 -61.70 27.87 -37.95
N HIS A 509 -61.75 27.00 -38.96
CA HIS A 509 -62.98 26.46 -39.57
C HIS A 509 -63.09 24.93 -39.46
N VAL A 510 -62.26 24.27 -38.64
CA VAL A 510 -62.20 22.81 -38.54
C VAL A 510 -63.56 22.19 -38.23
N PHE A 511 -64.36 22.83 -37.38
CA PHE A 511 -65.71 22.34 -37.05
C PHE A 511 -66.63 22.26 -38.28
N THR A 512 -66.50 23.17 -39.23
CA THR A 512 -67.31 23.19 -40.47
C THR A 512 -66.66 22.41 -41.61
N ASP A 513 -65.32 22.47 -41.72
CA ASP A 513 -64.55 21.87 -42.81
C ASP A 513 -64.40 20.36 -42.63
N GLU A 514 -64.29 19.89 -41.38
CA GLU A 514 -64.10 18.49 -41.01
C GLU A 514 -65.13 18.07 -39.93
N PRO A 515 -66.44 18.01 -40.25
CA PRO A 515 -67.51 17.81 -39.28
C PRO A 515 -67.46 16.42 -38.59
N ASP A 516 -66.87 15.42 -39.23
CA ASP A 516 -66.73 14.06 -38.69
C ASP A 516 -65.43 13.87 -37.88
N SER A 517 -64.63 14.93 -37.70
CA SER A 517 -63.37 14.86 -36.95
C SER A 517 -63.56 14.74 -35.43
N VAL A 518 -62.56 14.18 -34.75
CA VAL A 518 -62.49 14.16 -33.27
C VAL A 518 -62.51 15.58 -32.69
N TYR A 519 -61.93 16.55 -33.40
CA TYR A 519 -61.97 17.95 -33.02
C TYR A 519 -63.39 18.53 -33.08
N ALA A 520 -64.13 18.25 -34.16
CA ALA A 520 -65.51 18.71 -34.30
C ALA A 520 -66.42 18.10 -33.23
N GLU A 521 -66.23 16.82 -32.89
CA GLU A 521 -66.98 16.18 -31.80
C GLU A 521 -66.67 16.79 -30.43
N ALA A 522 -65.39 17.04 -30.13
CA ALA A 522 -65.00 17.72 -28.90
C ALA A 522 -65.60 19.14 -28.76
N ILE A 523 -65.78 19.85 -29.87
CA ILE A 523 -66.50 21.13 -29.91
C ILE A 523 -68.01 20.94 -29.69
N ARG A 524 -68.63 19.87 -30.21
CA ARG A 524 -70.04 19.52 -29.89
C ARG A 524 -70.20 19.21 -28.40
N THR A 525 -69.24 18.49 -27.79
CA THR A 525 -69.22 18.23 -26.34
C THR A 525 -69.18 19.54 -25.56
N ALA A 526 -68.28 20.46 -25.94
CA ALA A 526 -68.20 21.77 -25.29
C ALA A 526 -69.51 22.57 -25.44
N ARG A 527 -70.12 22.58 -26.64
CA ARG A 527 -71.41 23.22 -26.91
C ARG A 527 -72.50 22.67 -25.98
N THR A 528 -72.59 21.34 -25.85
CA THR A 528 -73.56 20.68 -24.98
C THR A 528 -73.31 21.03 -23.51
N GLY A 529 -72.05 20.99 -23.05
CA GLY A 529 -71.68 21.38 -21.69
C GLY A 529 -72.10 22.82 -21.37
N VAL A 530 -71.80 23.75 -22.27
CA VAL A 530 -72.23 25.15 -22.15
C VAL A 530 -73.75 25.27 -22.07
N LEU A 531 -74.51 24.53 -22.89
CA LEU A 531 -75.97 24.55 -22.88
C LEU A 531 -76.54 24.09 -21.53
N LEU A 532 -75.96 23.04 -20.94
CA LEU A 532 -76.39 22.46 -19.66
C LEU A 532 -76.00 23.32 -18.45
N SER A 533 -74.88 24.04 -18.48
CA SER A 533 -74.41 24.83 -17.32
C SER A 533 -75.26 26.07 -16.98
N ALA A 534 -76.16 26.51 -17.85
CA ALA A 534 -76.89 27.77 -17.69
C ALA A 534 -78.33 27.72 -18.27
N LEU A 535 -79.11 26.70 -17.90
CA LEU A 535 -80.47 26.44 -18.43
C LEU A 535 -81.43 27.64 -18.32
N ASP A 536 -81.26 28.52 -17.34
CA ASP A 536 -82.25 29.57 -16.99
C ASP A 536 -81.97 30.98 -17.55
N ALA A 537 -80.93 31.17 -18.38
CA ALA A 537 -80.57 32.50 -18.93
C ALA A 537 -81.10 32.72 -20.37
N PRO A 538 -81.84 33.82 -20.66
CA PRO A 538 -82.44 34.07 -21.98
C PRO A 538 -81.43 34.47 -23.07
N SER A 539 -80.34 35.14 -22.71
CA SER A 539 -79.17 35.40 -23.56
C SER A 539 -77.91 35.07 -22.78
N ARG A 540 -76.93 34.42 -23.42
CA ARG A 540 -75.70 33.94 -22.77
C ARG A 540 -74.46 34.65 -23.30
N VAL A 541 -73.82 35.42 -22.44
CA VAL A 541 -72.50 36.01 -22.67
C VAL A 541 -71.44 35.08 -22.11
N LEU A 542 -70.59 34.55 -22.99
CA LEU A 542 -69.53 33.59 -22.67
C LEU A 542 -68.18 34.23 -22.97
N VAL A 543 -67.33 34.33 -21.96
CA VAL A 543 -65.96 34.83 -22.14
C VAL A 543 -65.01 33.67 -22.26
N ILE A 544 -64.22 33.67 -23.32
CA ILE A 544 -63.16 32.69 -23.53
C ILE A 544 -61.84 33.36 -23.21
N SER A 545 -61.17 32.84 -22.20
CA SER A 545 -59.87 33.35 -21.77
C SER A 545 -58.88 32.23 -21.51
N SER A 546 -57.66 32.60 -21.15
CA SER A 546 -56.51 31.72 -21.02
C SER A 546 -55.47 32.35 -20.08
N SER A 547 -54.51 31.59 -19.59
CA SER A 547 -53.41 32.13 -18.78
C SER A 547 -52.39 32.87 -19.65
N LEU A 548 -52.05 32.30 -20.80
CA LEU A 548 -50.95 32.75 -21.65
C LEU A 548 -51.37 32.92 -23.12
N PRO A 549 -50.63 33.75 -23.90
CA PRO A 549 -50.80 33.79 -25.35
C PRO A 549 -50.49 32.42 -25.97
N GLY A 550 -51.24 32.05 -27.02
CA GLY A 550 -50.97 30.83 -27.79
C GLY A 550 -51.61 29.55 -27.25
N GLU A 551 -52.46 29.64 -26.22
CA GLU A 551 -53.22 28.49 -25.70
C GLU A 551 -54.42 28.10 -26.59
N GLY A 552 -54.72 28.89 -27.63
CA GLY A 552 -55.74 28.60 -28.64
C GLY A 552 -57.14 29.11 -28.31
N LYS A 553 -57.26 30.06 -27.37
CA LYS A 553 -58.49 30.80 -27.02
C LYS A 553 -59.33 31.22 -28.24
N THR A 554 -58.73 31.91 -29.20
CA THR A 554 -59.41 32.44 -30.39
C THR A 554 -59.88 31.31 -31.32
N THR A 555 -59.07 30.25 -31.48
CA THR A 555 -59.45 29.09 -32.30
C THR A 555 -60.66 28.38 -31.71
N PHE A 556 -60.63 28.16 -30.39
CA PHE A 556 -61.76 27.58 -29.66
C PHE A 556 -62.99 28.49 -29.71
N ALA A 557 -62.83 29.80 -29.55
CA ALA A 557 -63.91 30.78 -29.61
C ALA A 557 -64.64 30.78 -30.95
N ILE A 558 -63.90 30.76 -32.05
CA ILE A 558 -64.49 30.69 -33.39
C ILE A 558 -65.26 29.38 -33.57
N ASN A 559 -64.64 28.24 -33.28
CA ASN A 559 -65.28 26.94 -33.50
C ASN A 559 -66.49 26.70 -32.56
N LEU A 560 -66.43 27.16 -31.31
CA LEU A 560 -67.57 27.11 -30.39
C LEU A 560 -68.72 28.00 -30.86
N ALA A 561 -68.42 29.20 -31.36
CA ALA A 561 -69.42 30.11 -31.91
C ALA A 561 -70.07 29.55 -33.19
N LEU A 562 -69.29 28.95 -34.09
CA LEU A 562 -69.79 28.22 -35.26
C LEU A 562 -70.72 27.06 -34.86
N ALA A 563 -70.37 26.32 -33.81
CA ALA A 563 -71.18 25.22 -33.32
C ALA A 563 -72.52 25.69 -32.72
N HIS A 564 -72.55 26.82 -32.02
CA HIS A 564 -73.80 27.41 -31.51
C HIS A 564 -74.64 28.05 -32.64
N ALA A 565 -74.01 28.63 -33.65
CA ALA A 565 -74.70 29.25 -34.79
C ALA A 565 -75.57 28.26 -35.59
N GLN A 566 -75.31 26.95 -35.50
CA GLN A 566 -76.16 25.93 -36.11
C GLN A 566 -77.59 25.88 -35.51
N THR A 567 -77.77 26.31 -34.26
CA THR A 567 -79.05 26.16 -33.54
C THR A 567 -79.57 27.44 -32.88
N LYS A 568 -78.74 28.47 -32.75
CA LYS A 568 -79.04 29.74 -32.05
C LYS A 568 -78.53 30.94 -32.82
N LYS A 569 -79.09 32.13 -32.58
CA LYS A 569 -78.52 33.37 -33.09
C LYS A 569 -77.25 33.69 -32.31
N THR A 570 -76.10 33.47 -32.93
CA THR A 570 -74.79 33.58 -32.26
C THR A 570 -73.96 34.73 -32.79
N LEU A 571 -73.35 35.48 -31.86
CA LEU A 571 -72.37 36.53 -32.13
C LEU A 571 -71.01 36.13 -31.58
N LEU A 572 -69.97 36.18 -32.39
CA LEU A 572 -68.57 36.17 -31.94
C LEU A 572 -68.05 37.61 -31.86
N LEU A 573 -67.57 38.01 -30.69
CA LEU A 573 -67.07 39.34 -30.40
C LEU A 573 -65.57 39.28 -30.08
N ASP A 574 -64.75 39.96 -30.89
CA ASP A 574 -63.29 40.06 -30.68
C ASP A 574 -62.99 41.22 -29.72
N ALA A 575 -62.87 40.90 -28.42
CA ALA A 575 -62.49 41.85 -27.38
C ALA A 575 -60.98 41.88 -27.10
N ASP A 576 -60.18 41.06 -27.78
CA ASP A 576 -58.71 41.15 -27.75
C ASP A 576 -58.24 42.28 -28.70
N MET A 577 -58.60 43.51 -28.35
CA MET A 577 -58.25 44.71 -29.11
C MET A 577 -56.73 44.99 -29.11
N ARG A 578 -55.95 44.30 -28.27
CA ARG A 578 -54.49 44.43 -28.20
C ARG A 578 -53.82 43.63 -29.31
N ARG A 579 -54.33 42.43 -29.61
CA ARG A 579 -53.84 41.57 -30.69
C ARG A 579 -55.03 40.92 -31.41
N PRO A 580 -55.83 41.70 -32.16
CA PRO A 580 -57.04 41.18 -32.79
C PRO A 580 -56.67 40.18 -33.89
N THR A 581 -57.28 39.00 -33.84
CA THR A 581 -56.99 37.93 -34.81
C THR A 581 -58.23 37.32 -35.44
N VAL A 582 -59.44 37.62 -34.94
CA VAL A 582 -60.68 37.04 -35.45
C VAL A 582 -60.96 37.50 -36.89
N ALA A 583 -60.82 38.80 -37.17
CA ALA A 583 -61.10 39.36 -38.49
C ALA A 583 -60.24 38.72 -39.59
N LYS A 584 -58.94 38.52 -39.31
CA LYS A 584 -58.02 37.85 -40.24
C LYS A 584 -58.39 36.37 -40.44
N ARG A 585 -58.68 35.64 -39.36
CA ARG A 585 -58.98 34.19 -39.39
C ARG A 585 -60.29 33.86 -40.11
N LEU A 586 -61.24 34.80 -40.10
CA LEU A 586 -62.54 34.66 -40.75
C LEU A 586 -62.61 35.38 -42.11
N ASN A 587 -61.46 35.80 -42.67
CA ASN A 587 -61.37 36.47 -43.97
C ASN A 587 -62.25 37.73 -44.11
N LEU A 588 -62.39 38.51 -43.03
CA LEU A 588 -63.06 39.82 -43.09
C LEU A 588 -62.18 40.85 -43.80
N ALA A 589 -62.80 41.81 -44.47
CA ALA A 589 -62.08 42.87 -45.16
C ALA A 589 -61.16 43.66 -44.20
N PRO A 590 -59.91 43.98 -44.61
CA PRO A 590 -59.03 44.83 -43.81
C PRO A 590 -59.69 46.18 -43.50
N GLY A 591 -59.66 46.60 -42.24
CA GLY A 591 -60.26 47.87 -41.82
C GLY A 591 -61.78 47.84 -41.60
N SER A 592 -62.41 46.66 -41.60
CA SER A 592 -63.82 46.52 -41.20
C SER A 592 -64.10 47.18 -39.84
N LYS A 593 -65.17 47.98 -39.78
CA LYS A 593 -65.65 48.59 -38.53
C LYS A 593 -66.06 47.49 -37.53
N GLY A 594 -65.76 47.70 -36.26
CA GLY A 594 -65.94 46.67 -35.22
C GLY A 594 -66.31 47.22 -33.85
N LEU A 595 -65.94 46.48 -32.80
CA LEU A 595 -66.29 46.75 -31.40
C LEU A 595 -65.91 48.16 -30.95
N SER A 596 -64.68 48.58 -31.21
CA SER A 596 -64.20 49.93 -30.87
C SER A 596 -65.05 51.03 -31.53
N ASN A 597 -65.42 50.86 -32.80
CA ASN A 597 -66.24 51.82 -33.55
C ASN A 597 -67.68 51.86 -33.03
N PHE A 598 -68.25 50.69 -32.70
CA PHE A 598 -69.59 50.56 -32.14
C PHE A 598 -69.69 51.20 -30.75
N VAL A 599 -68.75 50.90 -29.85
CA VAL A 599 -68.76 51.40 -28.47
C VAL A 599 -68.45 52.90 -28.40
N SER A 600 -67.59 53.40 -29.28
CA SER A 600 -67.30 54.85 -29.37
C SER A 600 -68.44 55.66 -29.99
N GLY A 601 -69.38 55.01 -30.70
CA GLY A 601 -70.46 55.65 -31.45
C GLY A 601 -70.05 56.16 -32.83
N ALA A 602 -68.88 55.75 -33.33
CA ALA A 602 -68.37 56.12 -34.65
C ALA A 602 -69.06 55.37 -35.81
N ALA A 603 -69.84 54.33 -35.50
CA ALA A 603 -70.58 53.53 -36.47
C ALA A 603 -71.80 52.85 -35.84
N GLU A 604 -72.83 52.61 -36.65
CA GLU A 604 -74.03 51.88 -36.21
C GLU A 604 -73.79 50.37 -36.12
N LEU A 605 -74.59 49.66 -35.32
CA LEU A 605 -74.47 48.21 -35.12
C LEU A 605 -74.49 47.43 -36.44
N LYS A 606 -75.35 47.83 -37.39
CA LYS A 606 -75.49 47.18 -38.70
C LYS A 606 -74.22 47.27 -39.57
N GLU A 607 -73.40 48.31 -39.36
CA GLU A 607 -72.15 48.50 -40.10
C GLU A 607 -70.97 47.73 -39.49
N CYS A 608 -71.09 47.33 -38.22
CA CYS A 608 -70.02 46.69 -37.46
C CYS A 608 -70.16 45.16 -37.39
N VAL A 609 -71.37 44.63 -37.61
CA VAL A 609 -71.64 43.18 -37.57
C VAL A 609 -71.51 42.59 -38.96
N HIS A 610 -70.65 41.59 -39.11
CA HIS A 610 -70.38 40.89 -40.37
C HIS A 610 -70.82 39.43 -40.27
N MET A 611 -71.50 38.91 -41.29
CA MET A 611 -71.87 37.49 -41.34
C MET A 611 -70.75 36.65 -41.94
N VAL A 612 -70.43 35.52 -41.33
CA VAL A 612 -69.44 34.58 -41.88
C VAL A 612 -70.07 33.78 -43.02
N ALA A 613 -69.43 33.83 -44.20
CA ALA A 613 -69.91 33.17 -45.40
C ALA A 613 -70.20 31.68 -45.17
N GLY A 614 -71.36 31.20 -45.62
CA GLY A 614 -71.77 29.80 -45.49
C GLY A 614 -72.30 29.39 -44.10
N THR A 615 -72.45 30.33 -43.16
CA THR A 615 -72.89 30.03 -41.80
C THR A 615 -73.88 31.07 -41.26
N ASN A 616 -74.54 30.77 -40.14
CA ASN A 616 -75.40 31.71 -39.42
C ASN A 616 -74.64 32.50 -38.33
N LEU A 617 -73.30 32.48 -38.34
CA LEU A 617 -72.49 33.17 -37.34
C LEU A 617 -72.32 34.65 -37.70
N ALA A 618 -72.74 35.52 -36.77
CA ALA A 618 -72.42 36.93 -36.79
C ALA A 618 -71.08 37.19 -36.09
N VAL A 619 -70.28 38.12 -36.59
CA VAL A 619 -68.96 38.48 -36.05
C VAL A 619 -68.87 39.99 -35.88
N LEU A 620 -68.43 40.41 -34.70
CA LEU A 620 -68.04 41.77 -34.36
C LEU A 620 -66.53 41.76 -34.08
N GLY A 621 -65.72 42.10 -35.09
CA GLY A 621 -64.26 42.22 -34.93
C GLY A 621 -63.87 43.38 -34.02
N ALA A 622 -62.59 43.50 -33.65
CA ALA A 622 -62.12 44.57 -32.76
C ALA A 622 -62.30 46.00 -33.33
N GLY A 623 -62.26 46.14 -34.66
CA GLY A 623 -62.29 47.44 -35.34
C GLY A 623 -60.95 48.19 -35.24
N THR A 624 -61.01 49.52 -35.27
CA THR A 624 -59.82 50.37 -35.10
C THR A 624 -59.25 50.25 -33.69
N ILE A 625 -58.00 49.79 -33.55
CA ILE A 625 -57.35 49.58 -32.24
C ILE A 625 -57.35 50.89 -31.44
N PRO A 626 -58.04 50.98 -30.29
CA PRO A 626 -58.08 52.19 -29.49
C PRO A 626 -56.76 52.38 -28.72
N PRO A 627 -56.40 53.63 -28.35
CA PRO A 627 -55.18 53.90 -27.58
C PRO A 627 -55.19 53.20 -26.21
N ASN A 628 -56.36 53.12 -25.55
CA ASN A 628 -56.55 52.44 -24.26
C ASN A 628 -57.72 51.43 -24.34
N PRO A 629 -57.46 50.16 -24.71
CA PRO A 629 -58.50 49.12 -24.79
C PRO A 629 -59.26 48.86 -23.49
N LEU A 630 -58.57 48.88 -22.34
CA LEU A 630 -59.17 48.58 -21.03
C LEU A 630 -60.22 49.63 -20.61
N GLU A 631 -59.94 50.92 -20.83
CA GLU A 631 -60.88 52.00 -20.48
C GLU A 631 -62.17 51.91 -21.30
N LEU A 632 -62.05 51.50 -22.57
CA LEU A 632 -63.21 51.26 -23.42
C LEU A 632 -64.09 50.13 -22.86
N LEU A 633 -63.49 49.01 -22.43
CA LEU A 633 -64.20 47.87 -21.84
C LEU A 633 -64.83 48.18 -20.46
N LEU A 634 -64.21 49.06 -19.67
CA LEU A 634 -64.74 49.52 -18.38
C LEU A 634 -65.88 50.55 -18.52
N SER A 635 -66.00 51.19 -19.69
CA SER A 635 -66.93 52.30 -19.90
C SER A 635 -68.39 51.86 -19.82
N GLN A 636 -69.27 52.77 -19.40
CA GLN A 636 -70.72 52.55 -19.44
C GLN A 636 -71.21 52.28 -20.88
N LYS A 637 -70.55 52.89 -21.87
CA LYS A 637 -70.87 52.68 -23.30
C LYS A 637 -70.70 51.23 -23.72
N PHE A 638 -69.69 50.52 -23.20
CA PHE A 638 -69.50 49.09 -23.48
C PHE A 638 -70.60 48.25 -22.83
N ARG A 639 -70.98 48.56 -21.58
CA ARG A 639 -72.12 47.89 -20.90
C ARG A 639 -73.42 48.07 -21.68
N ASP A 640 -73.72 49.29 -22.11
CA ASP A 640 -74.93 49.59 -22.89
C ASP A 640 -74.89 48.91 -24.27
N ALA A 641 -73.72 48.88 -24.91
CA ALA A 641 -73.49 48.17 -26.16
C ALA A 641 -73.72 46.66 -26.01
N LEU A 642 -73.16 46.04 -24.96
CA LEU A 642 -73.35 44.62 -24.67
C LEU A 642 -74.82 44.28 -24.37
N ALA A 643 -75.53 45.13 -23.62
CA ALA A 643 -76.96 44.97 -23.36
C ALA A 643 -77.81 45.02 -24.65
N ARG A 644 -77.47 45.92 -25.59
CA ARG A 644 -78.12 45.96 -26.92
C ARG A 644 -77.85 44.70 -27.74
N LEU A 645 -76.63 44.16 -27.68
CA LEU A 645 -76.29 42.91 -28.36
C LEU A 645 -77.08 41.71 -27.78
N GLN A 646 -77.26 41.67 -26.46
CA GLN A 646 -78.04 40.61 -25.78
C GLN A 646 -79.53 40.60 -26.15
N GLN A 647 -80.08 41.72 -26.65
CA GLN A 647 -81.46 41.76 -27.15
C GLN A 647 -81.61 41.11 -28.54
N VAL A 648 -80.51 40.97 -29.29
CA VAL A 648 -80.51 40.52 -30.69
C VAL A 648 -79.99 39.09 -30.82
N PHE A 649 -79.02 38.70 -29.99
CA PHE A 649 -78.34 37.41 -30.06
C PHE A 649 -78.64 36.57 -28.82
N ASP A 650 -78.92 35.29 -29.03
CA ASP A 650 -79.17 34.33 -27.95
C ASP A 650 -77.86 33.91 -27.25
N ILE A 651 -76.75 33.90 -28.01
CA ILE A 651 -75.42 33.52 -27.53
C ILE A 651 -74.39 34.52 -28.04
N ILE A 652 -73.61 35.09 -27.13
CA ILE A 652 -72.50 35.99 -27.42
C ILE A 652 -71.23 35.35 -26.89
N VAL A 653 -70.33 34.96 -27.79
CA VAL A 653 -69.01 34.42 -27.47
C VAL A 653 -67.99 35.56 -27.58
N ILE A 654 -67.30 35.87 -26.50
CA ILE A 654 -66.29 36.93 -26.40
C ILE A 654 -64.91 36.30 -26.40
N ASP A 655 -64.10 36.56 -27.43
CA ASP A 655 -62.66 36.27 -27.41
C ASP A 655 -61.95 37.37 -26.62
N SER A 656 -61.23 37.00 -25.56
CA SER A 656 -60.59 37.94 -24.63
C SER A 656 -59.08 37.72 -24.56
N PRO A 657 -58.27 38.73 -24.22
CA PRO A 657 -56.83 38.53 -24.02
C PRO A 657 -56.53 37.61 -22.82
N PRO A 658 -55.30 37.08 -22.68
CA PRO A 658 -54.96 36.20 -21.55
C PRO A 658 -54.97 36.92 -20.19
N VAL A 659 -55.51 36.27 -19.15
CA VAL A 659 -55.74 36.81 -17.80
C VAL A 659 -54.44 37.22 -17.10
N GLU A 660 -53.32 36.53 -17.32
CA GLU A 660 -52.06 36.88 -16.65
C GLU A 660 -51.33 38.07 -17.30
N LEU A 661 -51.68 38.45 -18.54
CA LEU A 661 -51.02 39.56 -19.23
C LEU A 661 -51.69 40.90 -18.96
N VAL A 662 -53.03 40.95 -18.96
CA VAL A 662 -53.80 42.20 -18.88
C VAL A 662 -55.13 41.99 -18.15
N SER A 663 -55.64 43.07 -17.53
CA SER A 663 -56.89 43.03 -16.74
C SER A 663 -58.16 43.01 -17.60
N ASP A 664 -58.06 43.22 -18.91
CA ASP A 664 -59.20 43.29 -19.84
C ASP A 664 -60.13 42.06 -19.72
N ALA A 665 -59.57 40.85 -19.59
CA ALA A 665 -60.34 39.62 -19.43
C ALA A 665 -61.09 39.53 -18.10
N MET A 666 -60.57 40.13 -17.02
CA MET A 666 -61.25 40.18 -15.72
C MET A 666 -62.49 41.08 -15.78
N VAL A 667 -62.39 42.21 -16.47
CA VAL A 667 -63.52 43.13 -16.68
C VAL A 667 -64.61 42.49 -17.53
N LEU A 668 -64.22 41.74 -18.57
CA LEU A 668 -65.16 40.98 -19.39
C LEU A 668 -65.81 39.84 -18.59
N ALA A 669 -65.04 39.15 -17.74
CA ALA A 669 -65.53 38.06 -16.91
C ALA A 669 -66.63 38.50 -15.92
N GLU A 670 -66.51 39.70 -15.33
CA GLU A 670 -67.54 40.28 -14.45
C GLU A 670 -68.88 40.49 -15.17
N GLN A 671 -68.84 40.86 -16.45
CA GLN A 671 -70.02 41.19 -17.26
C GLN A 671 -70.60 39.97 -18.01
N ALA A 672 -70.03 38.79 -17.83
CA ALA A 672 -70.39 37.57 -18.53
C ALA A 672 -71.17 36.59 -17.65
N ASN A 673 -72.04 35.78 -18.26
CA ASN A 673 -72.76 34.72 -17.55
C ASN A 673 -71.85 33.53 -17.19
N GLY A 674 -70.76 33.36 -17.93
CA GLY A 674 -69.78 32.33 -17.67
C GLY A 674 -68.48 32.51 -18.42
N VAL A 675 -67.42 31.97 -17.83
CA VAL A 675 -66.05 31.99 -18.35
C VAL A 675 -65.64 30.57 -18.69
N ILE A 676 -65.16 30.36 -19.92
CA ILE A 676 -64.53 29.11 -20.34
C ILE A 676 -63.02 29.34 -20.40
N TYR A 677 -62.28 28.54 -19.66
CA TYR A 677 -60.85 28.73 -19.49
C TYR A 677 -60.07 27.75 -20.36
N VAL A 678 -59.38 28.25 -21.38
CA VAL A 678 -58.60 27.43 -22.31
C VAL A 678 -57.16 27.34 -21.81
N THR A 679 -56.67 26.11 -21.63
CA THR A 679 -55.30 25.83 -21.21
C THR A 679 -54.61 24.90 -22.19
N LYS A 680 -53.31 25.11 -22.43
CA LYS A 680 -52.52 24.27 -23.33
C LYS A 680 -51.92 23.06 -22.62
N ALA A 681 -52.24 21.86 -23.12
CA ALA A 681 -51.67 20.60 -22.63
C ALA A 681 -50.14 20.57 -22.79
N ASN A 682 -49.45 19.92 -21.83
CA ASN A 682 -47.99 19.72 -21.82
C ASN A 682 -47.14 21.01 -21.93
N ALA A 683 -47.72 22.19 -21.72
CA ALA A 683 -47.01 23.47 -21.85
C ALA A 683 -47.29 24.44 -20.71
N THR A 684 -48.56 24.58 -20.29
CA THR A 684 -48.92 25.58 -19.28
C THR A 684 -48.80 25.00 -17.87
N PRO A 685 -48.03 25.63 -16.96
CA PRO A 685 -47.94 25.16 -15.58
C PRO A 685 -49.29 25.26 -14.86
N TYR A 686 -49.71 24.20 -14.18
CA TYR A 686 -51.03 24.15 -13.51
C TYR A 686 -51.20 25.26 -12.46
N GLN A 687 -50.11 25.68 -11.82
CA GLN A 687 -50.08 26.76 -10.84
C GLN A 687 -50.48 28.11 -11.45
N LEU A 688 -50.07 28.35 -12.71
CA LEU A 688 -50.39 29.56 -13.45
C LEU A 688 -51.85 29.56 -13.91
N VAL A 689 -52.37 28.40 -14.31
CA VAL A 689 -53.78 28.19 -14.63
C VAL A 689 -54.64 28.46 -13.41
N ARG A 690 -54.30 27.86 -12.27
CA ARG A 690 -54.98 28.06 -10.98
C ARG A 690 -54.99 29.53 -10.55
N LYS A 691 -53.89 30.25 -10.76
CA LYS A 691 -53.81 31.68 -10.46
C LYS A 691 -54.74 32.52 -11.33
N GLY A 692 -54.80 32.23 -12.64
CA GLY A 692 -55.69 32.92 -13.58
C GLY A 692 -57.17 32.62 -13.34
N LEU A 693 -57.51 31.38 -13.00
CA LEU A 693 -58.84 30.97 -12.55
C LEU A 693 -59.24 31.75 -11.29
N ALA A 694 -58.41 31.72 -10.25
CA ALA A 694 -58.68 32.44 -9.00
C ALA A 694 -58.78 33.96 -9.17
N ARG A 695 -58.10 34.54 -10.17
CA ARG A 695 -58.24 35.98 -10.53
C ARG A 695 -59.57 36.24 -11.21
N SER A 696 -59.98 35.39 -12.14
CA SER A 696 -61.26 35.49 -12.85
C SER A 696 -62.44 35.36 -11.89
N GLU A 697 -62.37 34.43 -10.94
CA GLU A 697 -63.38 34.26 -9.88
C GLU A 697 -63.44 35.46 -8.93
N ARG A 698 -62.28 35.99 -8.52
CA ARG A 698 -62.22 37.20 -7.67
C ARG A 698 -62.79 38.43 -8.36
N ALA A 699 -62.76 38.50 -9.69
CA ALA A 699 -63.40 39.55 -10.47
C ALA A 699 -64.92 39.35 -10.62
N GLY A 700 -65.50 38.30 -10.03
CA GLY A 700 -66.93 37.99 -10.13
C GLY A 700 -67.28 37.07 -11.30
N GLY A 701 -66.30 36.57 -12.06
CA GLY A 701 -66.53 35.64 -13.16
C GLY A 701 -66.86 34.22 -12.69
N ARG A 702 -67.88 33.61 -13.28
CA ARG A 702 -68.24 32.20 -13.02
C ARG A 702 -67.53 31.26 -14.00
N ILE A 703 -66.62 30.42 -13.51
CA ILE A 703 -65.94 29.41 -14.36
C ILE A 703 -66.92 28.29 -14.71
N LEU A 704 -67.22 28.11 -16.00
CA LEU A 704 -68.09 27.02 -16.48
C LEU A 704 -67.32 25.71 -16.66
N GLY A 705 -66.05 25.80 -17.00
CA GLY A 705 -65.17 24.66 -17.14
C GLY A 705 -63.89 24.98 -17.90
N ILE A 706 -63.00 24.01 -17.90
CA ILE A 706 -61.66 24.12 -18.49
C ILE A 706 -61.61 23.36 -19.80
N VAL A 707 -61.00 23.96 -20.81
CA VAL A 707 -60.73 23.31 -22.11
C VAL A 707 -59.25 23.00 -22.18
N LEU A 708 -58.91 21.71 -22.20
CA LEU A 708 -57.53 21.26 -22.37
C LEU A 708 -57.23 21.15 -23.88
N ASN A 709 -56.56 22.17 -24.41
CA ASN A 709 -56.31 22.32 -25.84
C ASN A 709 -54.93 21.81 -26.26
N GLN A 710 -54.78 21.43 -27.54
CA GLN A 710 -53.58 20.82 -28.12
C GLN A 710 -53.16 19.53 -27.38
N PHE A 711 -54.15 18.72 -27.00
CA PHE A 711 -53.94 17.45 -26.33
C PHE A 711 -53.42 16.41 -27.32
N ASP A 712 -52.32 15.74 -26.97
CA ASP A 712 -51.71 14.68 -27.78
C ASP A 712 -52.17 13.32 -27.23
N PHE A 713 -53.22 12.77 -27.85
CA PHE A 713 -53.81 11.50 -27.42
C PHE A 713 -52.86 10.31 -27.59
N GLU A 714 -52.04 10.28 -28.65
CA GLU A 714 -51.07 9.21 -28.87
C GLU A 714 -49.95 9.24 -27.82
N HIS A 715 -49.44 10.43 -27.50
CA HIS A 715 -48.47 10.61 -26.42
C HIS A 715 -49.10 10.26 -25.07
N ALA A 716 -50.35 10.65 -24.85
CA ALA A 716 -51.03 10.38 -23.59
C ALA A 716 -51.25 8.87 -23.36
N GLU A 717 -51.70 8.14 -24.39
CA GLU A 717 -51.86 6.69 -24.34
C GLU A 717 -50.53 5.96 -24.10
N LYS A 718 -49.47 6.33 -24.84
CA LYS A 718 -48.17 5.68 -24.78
C LYS A 718 -47.45 5.84 -23.43
N TYR A 719 -47.62 6.97 -22.76
CA TYR A 719 -46.86 7.32 -21.56
C TYR A 719 -47.68 7.25 -20.26
N TYR A 720 -49.00 7.43 -20.32
CA TYR A 720 -49.87 7.46 -19.13
C TYR A 720 -50.84 6.27 -19.05
N GLY A 721 -51.19 5.64 -20.18
CA GLY A 721 -51.91 4.35 -20.23
C GLY A 721 -53.43 4.42 -20.08
N ASP A 722 -54.02 5.62 -20.05
CA ASP A 722 -55.42 5.83 -19.61
C ASP A 722 -56.40 6.22 -20.74
N TYR A 723 -56.00 6.14 -22.01
CA TYR A 723 -56.82 6.57 -23.15
C TYR A 723 -57.10 5.44 -24.15
N SER A 724 -57.56 4.29 -23.67
CA SER A 724 -57.92 3.16 -24.53
C SER A 724 -59.22 3.36 -25.34
N GLY A 725 -60.02 4.39 -25.00
CA GLY A 725 -61.32 4.66 -25.65
C GLY A 725 -61.33 5.72 -26.75
N TYR A 726 -60.42 6.69 -26.73
CA TYR A 726 -60.41 7.82 -27.68
C TYR A 726 -59.48 7.61 -28.89
N SER A 727 -58.43 6.80 -28.74
CA SER A 727 -57.39 6.60 -29.76
C SER A 727 -57.73 5.49 -30.77
N LYS A 728 -58.63 4.55 -30.43
CA LYS A 728 -58.77 3.28 -31.15
C LYS A 728 -60.11 3.02 -31.86
N TYR A 729 -61.07 3.94 -31.78
CA TYR A 729 -62.32 3.82 -32.53
C TYR A 729 -62.41 4.89 -33.62
N ASP A 730 -62.16 4.44 -34.84
CA ASP A 730 -62.75 5.03 -36.04
C ASP A 730 -64.27 5.09 -35.82
N TYR A 731 -64.77 6.27 -35.43
CA TYR A 731 -66.18 6.52 -35.07
C TYR A 731 -67.15 6.14 -36.20
N LYS A 732 -66.63 5.91 -37.41
CA LYS A 732 -67.33 5.44 -38.61
C LYS A 732 -67.94 4.04 -38.47
N SER A 733 -67.38 3.14 -37.67
CA SER A 733 -67.79 1.72 -37.71
C SER A 733 -68.95 1.35 -36.77
N ALA A 734 -69.17 2.10 -35.68
CA ALA A 734 -70.16 1.71 -34.65
C ALA A 734 -71.57 2.30 -34.88
N TYR A 735 -71.68 3.56 -35.33
CA TYR A 735 -72.98 4.22 -35.56
C TYR A 735 -73.48 4.13 -37.01
N GLY A 736 -72.59 3.89 -37.99
CA GLY A 736 -72.96 3.78 -39.41
C GLY A 736 -73.83 2.55 -39.76
N SER A 737 -73.81 1.49 -38.95
CA SER A 737 -74.63 0.29 -39.18
C SER A 737 -76.10 0.46 -38.71
N ALA A 738 -76.35 1.36 -37.76
CA ALA A 738 -77.69 1.60 -37.23
C ALA A 738 -78.51 2.58 -38.09
N TYR A 739 -77.87 3.53 -38.78
CA TYR A 739 -78.56 4.49 -39.64
C TYR A 739 -78.71 4.05 -41.09
N SER A 740 -77.80 3.23 -41.63
CA SER A 740 -77.94 2.69 -43.00
C SER A 740 -78.99 1.58 -43.13
N SER A 741 -79.42 0.97 -42.02
CA SER A 741 -80.48 -0.04 -42.03
C SER A 741 -81.90 0.54 -41.93
N ALA A 742 -82.05 1.82 -41.56
CA ALA A 742 -83.35 2.47 -41.38
C ALA A 742 -83.81 3.31 -42.59
N TYR A 743 -82.89 3.75 -43.45
CA TYR A 743 -83.22 4.44 -44.70
C TYR A 743 -82.42 3.85 -45.86
N GLY A 744 -83.10 3.01 -46.65
CA GLY A 744 -82.54 2.38 -47.84
C GLY A 744 -82.02 3.42 -48.83
N SER A 745 -80.79 3.22 -49.27
CA SER A 745 -80.18 3.98 -50.35
C SER A 745 -80.77 3.57 -51.70
N ASP A 746 -81.69 4.34 -52.24
CA ASP A 746 -81.97 4.31 -53.68
C ASP A 746 -80.91 5.17 -54.38
N LYS A 747 -79.85 4.50 -54.85
CA LYS A 747 -79.00 5.02 -55.92
C LYS A 747 -79.48 4.39 -57.23
N THR A 748 -80.15 5.19 -58.06
CA THR A 748 -80.17 4.92 -59.50
C THR A 748 -78.89 5.51 -60.12
N PRO A 749 -78.21 4.81 -61.04
CA PRO A 749 -77.00 5.33 -61.66
C PRO A 749 -77.31 6.10 -62.94
N ALA A 750 -77.01 7.40 -62.94
CA ALA A 750 -76.47 8.18 -64.06
C ALA A 750 -75.97 9.54 -63.54
#